data_AF-A0A2S4UTU6-F1
#
_entry.id   AF-A0A2S4UTU6-F1
#
_cell.length_a   1.000
_cell.length_b   1.000
_cell.length_c   1.000
_cell.angle_alpha   90.00
_cell.angle_beta   90.00
_cell.angle_gamma   90.00
#
_symmetry.space_group_name_H-M   'P 1'
#
loop_
_entity.id
_entity.type
_entity.pdbx_description
1 polymer ?
#
loop_
_entity_poly.entity_id
_entity_poly.type
_entity_poly.pdbx_seq_one_letter_code
_entity_poly.pdbx_strand_id
1 'polypeptide(L)'
;MEVVNLSDSHLVFSRPKHSINIKIPLVGIPPLPLVGIQDPKHARKTSVNQLLSGARLLCFGKFWFSILHLSVIVESKNSPLYVKDAFNSDKQDDGRAYRVLSKDTLKVALETEDCTGLGIYLFVLGEMCDSWLNRTVSHFDRIIMAYTSHFFLRRWHDYLREQEKSTNGVMSFKRNGISHQSHKIFSTLANSLLSLIISHREYYPEIPLMPWKHGTEACEHIFGWMRVILPNFTVLDARQMMPKIFIIVRSIMSGKVQMPKSEHVHSGYQYSFSDSVVCNPKLTSALKVFPNNEQIDELLKVAEKRAKALIKFTGMQEVPGEECVHLSFDTSGQHDDVSFSIMKQYYYKSPPGHMNDRQKEDLKDAMAEAALVAGARCTLDHEILLQEETHELLETETVQTSRMAIHDLLNPHASEAQIPMSIVDLFDFDCQSSLKWVTDTQQLHRDNLLRHHHDHDSEAQIHHGNERKRCKNIINQDPSESIGAKQMLPKTCSKIVAICLRDADAKYNTLARMHRWNIPTQLDLKQLASNTSVTLDFTAHAFLATGKVNKENPLEPGKFAVVVKKGSLFIGKILGLFCFNNGRHDYIKESPTRAKLSYIHIQLFNYSSSSPAASGFKQTAPDRLMFAHINTHDIHFLIRRTTGMNITQPDPSEAVIWVPSALRPMISAMSDPLYISKVEQDIKASQQATK
;
A
#
# COMPACT_ATOMS: atom_id res chain seq x y z
N MET A 1 12.04 -6.66 -20.24
CA MET A 1 11.90 -5.98 -21.54
C MET A 1 11.04 -4.77 -21.31
N GLU A 2 11.55 -3.56 -21.57
CA GLU A 2 10.70 -2.36 -21.56
C GLU A 2 9.82 -2.41 -22.81
N VAL A 3 8.49 -2.33 -22.62
CA VAL A 3 7.47 -2.41 -23.69
C VAL A 3 7.79 -1.45 -24.84
N VAL A 4 8.38 -0.30 -24.52
CA VAL A 4 8.82 0.72 -25.49
C VAL A 4 9.74 0.17 -26.57
N ASN A 5 10.59 -0.82 -26.28
CA ASN A 5 11.56 -1.33 -27.26
C ASN A 5 10.98 -2.39 -28.22
N LEU A 6 9.65 -2.57 -28.25
CA LEU A 6 8.99 -3.58 -29.10
C LEU A 6 8.76 -3.11 -30.54
N SER A 7 8.92 -1.82 -30.84
CA SER A 7 8.74 -1.25 -32.18
C SER A 7 9.62 -0.03 -32.36
N ASP A 8 10.00 0.30 -33.59
CA ASP A 8 10.67 1.57 -33.93
C ASP A 8 9.66 2.73 -34.07
N SER A 9 8.40 2.40 -34.38
CA SER A 9 7.31 3.37 -34.53
C SER A 9 6.61 3.62 -33.20
N HIS A 10 6.48 4.88 -32.83
CA HIS A 10 5.93 5.27 -31.53
C HIS A 10 4.97 6.44 -31.61
N LEU A 11 3.94 6.41 -30.77
CA LEU A 11 3.23 7.60 -30.37
C LEU A 11 3.97 8.27 -29.20
N VAL A 12 4.33 9.54 -29.38
CA VAL A 12 5.17 10.28 -28.42
C VAL A 12 4.37 11.42 -27.80
N PHE A 13 4.34 11.45 -26.47
CA PHE A 13 3.80 12.56 -25.69
C PHE A 13 4.88 13.05 -24.72
N SER A 14 5.44 14.23 -25.00
CA SER A 14 6.52 14.81 -24.20
C SER A 14 6.15 16.19 -23.67
N ARG A 15 6.36 16.38 -22.37
CA ARG A 15 6.26 17.65 -21.64
C ARG A 15 7.46 17.78 -20.70
N PRO A 16 8.62 18.23 -21.21
CA PRO A 16 9.86 18.34 -20.42
C PRO A 16 9.71 19.20 -19.17
N LYS A 17 8.88 20.25 -19.22
CA LYS A 17 8.59 21.13 -18.06
C LYS A 17 8.06 20.36 -16.86
N HIS A 18 7.28 19.32 -17.08
CA HIS A 18 6.74 18.45 -16.03
C HIS A 18 7.56 17.15 -15.88
N SER A 19 8.65 17.01 -16.64
CA SER A 19 9.44 15.78 -16.84
C SER A 19 8.60 14.56 -17.22
N ILE A 20 7.56 14.76 -18.02
CA ILE A 20 6.73 13.69 -18.57
C ILE A 20 7.27 13.37 -19.96
N ASN A 21 7.66 12.12 -20.18
CA ASN A 21 8.08 11.62 -21.48
C ASN A 21 7.48 10.22 -21.69
N ILE A 22 6.36 10.17 -22.39
CA ILE A 22 5.61 8.97 -22.69
C ILE A 22 5.89 8.58 -24.14
N LYS A 23 6.32 7.34 -24.34
CA LYS A 23 6.48 6.72 -25.65
C LYS A 23 5.67 5.42 -25.67
N ILE A 24 4.74 5.33 -26.61
CA ILE A 24 3.85 4.18 -26.77
C ILE A 24 4.24 3.47 -28.06
N PRO A 25 4.74 2.22 -28.01
CA PRO A 25 5.11 1.49 -29.21
C PRO A 25 3.86 1.15 -30.03
N LEU A 26 4.01 1.21 -31.35
CA LEU A 26 2.99 0.80 -32.31
C LEU A 26 3.37 -0.57 -32.88
N VAL A 27 2.54 -1.58 -32.63
CA VAL A 27 2.83 -2.98 -32.95
C VAL A 27 1.74 -3.55 -33.85
N GLY A 28 2.11 -4.44 -34.78
CA GLY A 28 1.19 -5.14 -35.67
C GLY A 28 0.96 -4.46 -37.02
N ILE A 29 0.09 -5.08 -37.83
CA ILE A 29 -0.34 -4.60 -39.14
C ILE A 29 -1.87 -4.69 -39.17
N PRO A 30 -2.61 -3.55 -39.13
CA PRO A 30 -2.11 -2.17 -39.02
C PRO A 30 -1.42 -1.90 -37.66
N PRO A 31 -0.54 -0.87 -37.58
CA PRO A 31 0.16 -0.52 -36.35
C PRO A 31 -0.81 -0.03 -35.27
N LEU A 32 -0.87 -0.73 -34.14
CA LEU A 32 -1.76 -0.41 -33.00
C LEU A 32 -0.96 -0.10 -31.73
N PRO A 33 -1.45 0.82 -30.87
CA PRO A 33 -0.76 1.19 -29.64
C PRO A 33 -0.79 0.05 -28.63
N LEU A 34 0.38 -0.27 -28.05
CA LEU A 34 0.52 -1.22 -26.95
C LEU A 34 0.95 -0.53 -25.67
N VAL A 35 0.07 -0.47 -24.67
CA VAL A 35 0.35 0.16 -23.37
C VAL A 35 0.59 -0.91 -22.30
N GLY A 36 1.77 -0.90 -21.70
CA GLY A 36 2.07 -1.71 -20.52
C GLY A 36 1.46 -1.08 -19.26
N ILE A 37 0.71 -1.87 -18.50
CA ILE A 37 -0.02 -1.40 -17.31
C ILE A 37 0.40 -2.17 -16.05
N GLN A 38 0.26 -1.51 -14.90
CA GLN A 38 0.32 -2.15 -13.57
C GLN A 38 -1.11 -2.39 -13.08
N ASP A 39 -1.34 -3.52 -12.40
CA ASP A 39 -2.67 -3.82 -11.86
C ASP A 39 -3.04 -2.83 -10.72
N PRO A 40 -4.13 -2.04 -10.88
CA PRO A 40 -4.50 -1.04 -9.90
C PRO A 40 -4.95 -1.62 -8.54
N LYS A 41 -5.57 -2.81 -8.51
CA LYS A 41 -5.96 -3.48 -7.25
C LYS A 41 -4.74 -3.97 -6.49
N HIS A 42 -3.75 -4.54 -7.19
CA HIS A 42 -2.48 -4.89 -6.55
C HIS A 42 -1.70 -3.66 -6.07
N ALA A 43 -1.78 -2.53 -6.80
CA ALA A 43 -1.18 -1.29 -6.33
C ALA A 43 -1.84 -0.77 -5.04
N ARG A 44 -3.18 -0.87 -4.93
CA ARG A 44 -3.93 -0.58 -3.70
C ARG A 44 -3.50 -1.46 -2.51
N LYS A 45 -3.27 -2.76 -2.74
CA LYS A 45 -2.69 -3.64 -1.71
C LYS A 45 -1.27 -3.21 -1.34
N THR A 46 -0.48 -2.83 -2.33
CA THR A 46 0.94 -2.44 -2.17
C THR A 46 1.08 -1.16 -1.35
N SER A 47 0.22 -0.16 -1.56
CA SER A 47 0.20 1.09 -0.79
C SER A 47 -0.07 0.84 0.69
N VAL A 48 -1.08 0.04 1.01
CA VAL A 48 -1.42 -0.29 2.40
C VAL A 48 -0.32 -1.14 3.05
N ASN A 49 0.27 -2.08 2.32
CA ASN A 49 1.33 -2.95 2.84
C ASN A 49 2.61 -2.18 3.24
N GLN A 50 2.87 -0.98 2.72
CA GLN A 50 4.00 -0.16 3.16
C GLN A 50 3.89 0.25 4.63
N LEU A 51 2.67 0.49 5.12
CA LEU A 51 2.39 0.92 6.50
C LEU A 51 2.67 -0.18 7.53
N LEU A 52 2.58 -1.44 7.10
CA LEU A 52 2.70 -2.62 7.96
C LEU A 52 4.15 -3.09 8.16
N SER A 53 5.11 -2.43 7.51
CA SER A 53 6.52 -2.77 7.64
C SER A 53 7.11 -2.11 8.89
N GLY A 54 7.36 -2.89 9.94
CA GLY A 54 8.12 -2.43 11.12
C GLY A 54 9.61 -2.17 10.86
N ALA A 55 10.09 -2.45 9.63
CA ALA A 55 11.47 -2.19 9.21
C ALA A 55 11.64 -0.82 8.54
N ARG A 56 10.58 0.00 8.47
CA ARG A 56 10.58 1.33 7.85
C ARG A 56 9.81 2.32 8.72
N LEU A 57 10.34 3.53 8.83
CA LEU A 57 9.70 4.67 9.46
C LEU A 57 9.32 5.66 8.37
N LEU A 58 8.11 5.58 7.84
CA LEU A 58 7.70 6.48 6.76
C LEU A 58 7.59 7.91 7.29
N CYS A 59 8.18 8.88 6.58
CA CYS A 59 8.07 10.28 6.95
C CYS A 59 8.23 11.21 5.76
N PHE A 60 7.67 12.41 5.89
CA PHE A 60 7.88 13.54 4.99
C PHE A 60 7.78 14.85 5.76
N GLY A 61 8.71 15.78 5.49
CA GLY A 61 8.81 17.07 6.16
C GLY A 61 8.65 16.96 7.68
N LYS A 62 7.54 17.48 8.22
CA LYS A 62 7.26 17.47 9.67
C LYS A 62 6.44 16.30 10.19
N PHE A 63 6.07 15.37 9.33
CA PHE A 63 5.23 14.24 9.69
C PHE A 63 5.98 12.91 9.60
N TRP A 64 5.64 12.00 10.52
CA TRP A 64 6.01 10.59 10.43
C TRP A 64 4.77 9.74 10.61
N PHE A 65 4.79 8.53 10.07
CA PHE A 65 3.71 7.57 10.20
C PHE A 65 4.22 6.14 10.06
N SER A 66 3.50 5.22 10.66
CA SER A 66 3.80 3.78 10.65
C SER A 66 2.57 3.00 11.10
N ILE A 67 2.72 1.69 11.27
CA ILE A 67 1.69 0.82 11.88
C ILE A 67 1.13 1.34 13.21
N LEU A 68 1.89 2.16 13.95
CA LEU A 68 1.44 2.78 15.20
C LEU A 68 0.26 3.76 15.00
N HIS A 69 0.24 4.46 13.86
CA HIS A 69 -0.85 5.38 13.56
C HIS A 69 -2.10 4.60 13.11
N LEU A 70 -1.89 3.48 12.38
CA LEU A 70 -2.99 2.56 12.09
C LEU A 70 -3.58 1.95 13.37
N SER A 71 -2.77 1.64 14.40
CA SER A 71 -3.31 1.15 15.66
C SER A 71 -4.16 2.18 16.40
N VAL A 72 -3.76 3.46 16.38
CA VAL A 72 -4.58 4.56 16.93
C VAL A 72 -5.92 4.66 16.20
N ILE A 73 -5.91 4.55 14.86
CA ILE A 73 -7.14 4.54 14.07
C ILE A 73 -8.00 3.32 14.41
N VAL A 74 -7.44 2.12 14.56
CA VAL A 74 -8.18 0.89 14.91
C VAL A 74 -8.85 1.01 16.29
N GLU A 75 -8.19 1.65 17.25
CA GLU A 75 -8.70 1.86 18.61
C GLU A 75 -9.75 2.97 18.71
N SER A 76 -9.88 3.80 17.67
CA SER A 76 -10.84 4.90 17.63
C SER A 76 -12.30 4.41 17.56
N LYS A 77 -13.21 5.09 18.29
CA LYS A 77 -14.62 4.69 18.40
C LYS A 77 -15.36 4.59 17.05
N ASN A 78 -14.98 5.44 16.10
CA ASN A 78 -15.58 5.52 14.76
C ASN A 78 -14.76 4.76 13.69
N SER A 79 -13.83 3.89 14.10
CA SER A 79 -12.95 3.19 13.16
C SER A 79 -13.72 2.25 12.22
N PRO A 80 -13.54 2.38 10.90
CA PRO A 80 -14.03 1.38 9.95
C PRO A 80 -13.13 0.13 9.91
N LEU A 81 -11.96 0.18 10.56
CA LEU A 81 -10.95 -0.88 10.52
C LEU A 81 -11.22 -1.97 11.56
N TYR A 82 -10.88 -3.20 11.20
CA TYR A 82 -10.79 -4.33 12.13
C TYR A 82 -9.37 -4.42 12.70
N VAL A 83 -9.22 -5.06 13.86
CA VAL A 83 -7.90 -5.37 14.43
C VAL A 83 -7.03 -6.15 13.43
N LYS A 84 -7.64 -7.07 12.67
CA LYS A 84 -6.97 -7.83 11.61
C LYS A 84 -6.47 -6.97 10.44
N ASP A 85 -6.98 -5.76 10.27
CA ASP A 85 -6.58 -4.88 9.16
C ASP A 85 -5.22 -4.22 9.42
N ALA A 86 -4.82 -4.09 10.69
CA ALA A 86 -3.51 -3.59 11.10
C ALA A 86 -2.58 -4.71 11.63
N PHE A 87 -3.11 -5.66 12.39
CA PHE A 87 -2.33 -6.71 13.06
C PHE A 87 -2.65 -8.09 12.51
N ASN A 88 -1.63 -8.93 12.31
CA ASN A 88 -1.80 -10.26 11.70
C ASN A 88 -2.60 -10.25 10.40
N SER A 89 -2.43 -9.18 9.62
CA SER A 89 -3.21 -8.94 8.42
C SER A 89 -2.92 -9.93 7.31
N ASP A 90 -3.98 -10.36 6.63
CA ASP A 90 -3.85 -10.96 5.32
C ASP A 90 -3.44 -9.86 4.32
N LYS A 91 -2.21 -9.96 3.82
CA LYS A 91 -1.64 -8.97 2.89
C LYS A 91 -2.25 -9.03 1.50
N GLN A 92 -3.01 -10.08 1.20
CA GLN A 92 -3.69 -10.30 -0.07
C GLN A 92 -5.19 -9.92 -0.02
N ASP A 93 -5.74 -9.61 1.16
CA ASP A 93 -7.14 -9.18 1.32
C ASP A 93 -7.36 -7.79 0.69
N ASP A 94 -8.08 -7.76 -0.44
CA ASP A 94 -8.50 -6.54 -1.13
C ASP A 94 -9.45 -5.70 -0.27
N GLY A 95 -10.34 -6.35 0.49
CA GLY A 95 -11.30 -5.67 1.35
C GLY A 95 -10.62 -4.88 2.46
N ARG A 96 -9.50 -5.38 2.99
CA ARG A 96 -8.65 -4.63 3.92
C ARG A 96 -8.03 -3.41 3.24
N ALA A 97 -7.43 -3.60 2.06
CA ALA A 97 -6.78 -2.50 1.36
C ALA A 97 -7.78 -1.38 1.06
N TYR A 98 -9.00 -1.74 0.67
CA TYR A 98 -10.12 -0.82 0.54
C TYR A 98 -10.47 -0.12 1.85
N ARG A 99 -10.75 -0.86 2.94
CA ARG A 99 -11.11 -0.24 4.22
C ARG A 99 -10.05 0.77 4.68
N VAL A 100 -8.76 0.46 4.54
CA VAL A 100 -7.67 1.36 4.93
C VAL A 100 -7.63 2.64 4.10
N LEU A 101 -7.92 2.58 2.79
CA LEU A 101 -7.92 3.75 1.91
C LEU A 101 -9.30 4.42 1.76
N SER A 102 -10.33 3.92 2.44
CA SER A 102 -11.68 4.47 2.40
C SER A 102 -11.76 5.88 2.99
N LYS A 103 -12.77 6.63 2.56
CA LYS A 103 -13.13 7.94 3.15
C LYS A 103 -13.25 7.89 4.67
N ASP A 104 -13.88 6.84 5.19
CA ASP A 104 -14.15 6.73 6.64
C ASP A 104 -12.83 6.64 7.43
N THR A 105 -11.83 5.93 6.91
CA THR A 105 -10.50 5.85 7.54
C THR A 105 -9.78 7.18 7.43
N LEU A 106 -9.85 7.83 6.25
CA LEU A 106 -9.27 9.15 6.05
C LEU A 106 -9.87 10.17 7.03
N LYS A 107 -11.19 10.13 7.25
CA LYS A 107 -11.88 10.99 8.22
C LYS A 107 -11.32 10.83 9.63
N VAL A 108 -11.25 9.60 10.12
CA VAL A 108 -10.71 9.32 11.47
C VAL A 108 -9.23 9.74 11.56
N ALA A 109 -8.45 9.53 10.50
CA ALA A 109 -7.05 9.95 10.45
C ALA A 109 -6.89 11.47 10.51
N LEU A 110 -7.75 12.24 9.83
CA LEU A 110 -7.71 13.71 9.82
C LEU A 110 -8.30 14.34 11.09
N GLU A 111 -9.20 13.65 11.79
CA GLU A 111 -9.72 14.07 13.10
C GLU A 111 -8.70 13.88 14.23
N THR A 112 -7.73 12.98 14.05
CA THR A 112 -6.68 12.68 15.03
C THR A 112 -5.40 13.46 14.70
N GLU A 113 -5.00 14.41 15.54
CA GLU A 113 -3.87 15.33 15.26
C GLU A 113 -2.57 14.59 14.89
N ASP A 114 -2.20 13.58 15.67
CA ASP A 114 -1.01 12.74 15.43
C ASP A 114 -1.05 11.97 14.10
N CYS A 115 -2.25 11.71 13.55
CA CYS A 115 -2.44 10.94 12.32
C CYS A 115 -2.50 11.81 11.06
N THR A 116 -2.30 13.13 11.15
CA THR A 116 -2.39 14.03 9.99
C THR A 116 -1.47 13.60 8.84
N GLY A 117 -0.24 13.19 9.14
CA GLY A 117 0.71 12.66 8.15
C GLY A 117 0.20 11.40 7.46
N LEU A 118 -0.36 10.46 8.23
CA LEU A 118 -0.99 9.26 7.69
C LEU A 118 -2.21 9.63 6.84
N GLY A 119 -3.02 10.60 7.24
CA GLY A 119 -4.17 11.08 6.47
C GLY A 119 -3.78 11.57 5.08
N ILE A 120 -2.72 12.38 4.97
CA ILE A 120 -2.20 12.85 3.67
C ILE A 120 -1.72 11.67 2.81
N TYR A 121 -1.01 10.72 3.42
CA TYR A 121 -0.56 9.51 2.73
C TYR A 121 -1.75 8.68 2.17
N LEU A 122 -2.79 8.48 2.98
CA LEU A 122 -4.00 7.75 2.59
C LEU A 122 -4.73 8.47 1.46
N PHE A 123 -4.87 9.79 1.53
CA PHE A 123 -5.47 10.60 0.48
C PHE A 123 -4.69 10.48 -0.84
N VAL A 124 -3.38 10.73 -0.82
CA VAL A 124 -2.54 10.71 -2.03
C VAL A 124 -2.56 9.34 -2.72
N LEU A 125 -2.42 8.25 -1.96
CA LEU A 125 -2.43 6.90 -2.55
C LEU A 125 -3.85 6.41 -2.88
N GLY A 126 -4.85 6.87 -2.16
CA GLY A 126 -6.26 6.65 -2.48
C GLY A 126 -6.60 7.24 -3.85
N GLU A 127 -6.35 8.54 -4.05
CA GLU A 127 -6.54 9.25 -5.32
C GLU A 127 -5.82 8.57 -6.50
N MET A 128 -4.58 8.10 -6.29
CA MET A 128 -3.85 7.36 -7.32
C MET A 128 -4.58 6.07 -7.73
N CYS A 129 -5.07 5.29 -6.76
CA CYS A 129 -5.78 4.04 -7.05
C CYS A 129 -7.18 4.30 -7.63
N ASP A 130 -7.89 5.30 -7.12
CA ASP A 130 -9.26 5.61 -7.49
C ASP A 130 -9.34 6.30 -8.86
N SER A 131 -8.27 6.99 -9.29
CA SER A 131 -8.12 7.45 -10.69
C SER A 131 -8.22 6.30 -11.71
N TRP A 132 -7.94 5.05 -11.30
CA TRP A 132 -8.13 3.86 -12.11
C TRP A 132 -9.46 3.16 -11.81
N LEU A 133 -9.77 2.96 -10.54
CA LEU A 133 -10.82 2.03 -10.10
C LEU A 133 -12.22 2.66 -10.02
N ASN A 134 -12.32 3.98 -9.86
CA ASN A 134 -13.60 4.66 -9.85
C ASN A 134 -14.27 4.53 -11.24
N ARG A 135 -15.60 4.33 -11.26
CA ARG A 135 -16.38 4.06 -12.48
C ARG A 135 -17.11 5.27 -13.05
N THR A 136 -17.29 6.32 -12.26
CA THR A 136 -18.09 7.51 -12.58
C THR A 136 -17.24 8.72 -12.97
N VAL A 137 -15.96 8.73 -12.61
CA VAL A 137 -15.05 9.85 -12.82
C VAL A 137 -14.59 9.97 -14.28
N SER A 138 -14.53 11.21 -14.77
CA SER A 138 -14.15 11.59 -16.14
C SER A 138 -12.66 11.39 -16.42
N HIS A 139 -12.25 11.31 -17.70
CA HIS A 139 -10.81 11.22 -18.04
C HIS A 139 -10.03 12.48 -17.63
N PHE A 140 -10.68 13.64 -17.56
CA PHE A 140 -10.07 14.90 -17.13
C PHE A 140 -9.68 14.83 -15.65
N ASP A 141 -10.62 14.42 -14.80
CA ASP A 141 -10.41 14.30 -13.37
C ASP A 141 -9.39 13.20 -13.05
N ARG A 142 -9.44 12.07 -13.76
CA ARG A 142 -8.46 10.99 -13.63
C ARG A 142 -7.02 11.47 -13.82
N ILE A 143 -6.78 12.33 -14.81
CA ILE A 143 -5.46 12.93 -15.02
C ILE A 143 -5.08 13.80 -13.82
N ILE A 144 -5.99 14.66 -13.33
CA ILE A 144 -5.69 15.51 -12.18
C ILE A 144 -5.37 14.67 -10.94
N MET A 145 -6.18 13.66 -10.63
CA MET A 145 -5.99 12.77 -9.48
C MET A 145 -4.64 12.04 -9.57
N ALA A 146 -4.40 11.33 -10.68
CA ALA A 146 -3.19 10.54 -10.88
C ALA A 146 -1.93 11.42 -10.85
N TYR A 147 -1.94 12.58 -11.52
CA TYR A 147 -0.77 13.45 -11.56
C TYR A 147 -0.57 14.27 -10.28
N THR A 148 -1.62 14.61 -9.54
CA THR A 148 -1.47 15.22 -8.20
C THR A 148 -0.67 14.28 -7.30
N SER A 149 -1.05 13.00 -7.31
CA SER A 149 -0.34 11.98 -6.54
C SER A 149 1.06 11.71 -7.09
N HIS A 150 1.23 11.66 -8.42
CA HIS A 150 2.54 11.49 -9.05
C HIS A 150 3.53 12.60 -8.65
N PHE A 151 3.13 13.87 -8.76
CA PHE A 151 3.98 15.01 -8.41
C PHE A 151 4.33 15.04 -6.93
N PHE A 152 3.36 14.72 -6.06
CA PHE A 152 3.62 14.59 -4.62
C PHE A 152 4.64 13.47 -4.31
N LEU A 153 4.44 12.28 -4.88
CA LEU A 153 5.32 11.13 -4.65
C LEU A 153 6.73 11.37 -5.19
N ARG A 154 6.86 12.02 -6.35
CA ARG A 154 8.15 12.41 -6.93
C ARG A 154 8.87 13.39 -6.00
N ARG A 155 8.19 14.45 -5.56
CA ARG A 155 8.81 15.41 -4.64
C ARG A 155 9.19 14.76 -3.32
N TRP A 156 8.36 13.86 -2.78
CA TRP A 156 8.68 13.12 -1.55
C TRP A 156 9.96 12.30 -1.71
N HIS A 157 10.11 11.61 -2.85
CA HIS A 157 11.32 10.87 -3.15
C HIS A 157 12.57 11.78 -3.21
N ASP A 158 12.48 12.92 -3.89
CA ASP A 158 13.60 13.86 -4.01
C ASP A 158 13.95 14.50 -2.65
N TYR A 159 12.94 14.86 -1.85
CA TYR A 159 13.09 15.36 -0.48
C TYR A 159 13.88 14.38 0.39
N LEU A 160 13.56 13.08 0.33
CA LEU A 160 14.26 12.07 1.13
C LEU A 160 15.72 11.91 0.71
N ARG A 161 16.04 12.07 -0.58
CA ARG A 161 17.44 12.07 -1.05
C ARG A 161 18.21 13.31 -0.59
N GLU A 162 17.56 14.49 -0.61
CA GLU A 162 18.11 15.71 -0.01
C GLU A 162 18.42 15.48 1.48
N GLN A 163 17.49 14.90 2.24
CA GLN A 163 17.69 14.60 3.66
C GLN A 163 18.80 13.56 3.89
N GLU A 164 18.91 12.55 3.03
CA GLU A 164 19.99 11.54 3.14
C GLU A 164 21.37 12.17 2.98
N LYS A 165 21.54 13.07 2.01
CA LYS A 165 22.79 13.83 1.86
C LYS A 165 23.02 14.77 3.04
N SER A 166 22.01 15.55 3.41
CA SER A 166 22.14 16.64 4.36
C SER A 166 22.31 16.17 5.81
N THR A 167 21.97 14.91 6.11
CA THR A 167 22.11 14.26 7.42
C THR A 167 23.19 13.17 7.44
N ASN A 168 24.04 13.08 6.40
CA ASN A 168 25.08 12.06 6.29
C ASN A 168 24.55 10.60 6.41
N GLY A 169 23.34 10.37 5.88
CA GLY A 169 22.67 9.08 5.89
C GLY A 169 22.03 8.66 7.22
N VAL A 170 21.93 9.56 8.20
CA VAL A 170 21.19 9.29 9.46
C VAL A 170 19.69 9.10 9.17
N MET A 171 19.11 10.02 8.41
CA MET A 171 17.78 9.87 7.80
C MET A 171 17.99 9.33 6.38
N SER A 172 17.58 8.09 6.10
CA SER A 172 17.91 7.42 4.84
C SER A 172 16.66 7.22 4.00
N PHE A 173 16.77 7.50 2.71
CA PHE A 173 15.73 7.25 1.72
C PHE A 173 15.16 5.82 1.81
N LYS A 174 16.03 4.81 1.99
CA LYS A 174 15.63 3.39 2.02
C LYS A 174 14.78 3.03 3.24
N ARG A 175 14.97 3.71 4.37
CA ARG A 175 14.29 3.41 5.65
C ARG A 175 13.16 4.38 5.95
N ASN A 176 13.21 5.58 5.38
CA ASN A 176 12.27 6.67 5.64
C ASN A 176 11.21 6.88 4.55
N GLY A 177 11.37 6.21 3.39
CA GLY A 177 10.42 6.23 2.29
C GLY A 177 9.76 4.88 2.02
N ILE A 178 8.78 4.92 1.11
CA ILE A 178 8.22 3.70 0.49
C ILE A 178 9.30 2.91 -0.25
N SER A 179 9.05 1.63 -0.51
CA SER A 179 10.01 0.83 -1.27
C SER A 179 10.21 1.38 -2.69
N HIS A 180 11.41 1.17 -3.25
CA HIS A 180 11.72 1.57 -4.62
C HIS A 180 10.75 0.91 -5.64
N GLN A 181 10.43 -0.36 -5.42
CA GLN A 181 9.41 -1.11 -6.18
C GLN A 181 8.06 -0.38 -6.16
N SER A 182 7.58 -0.01 -4.97
CA SER A 182 6.30 0.70 -4.81
C SER A 182 6.31 2.07 -5.47
N HIS A 183 7.40 2.83 -5.33
CA HIS A 183 7.54 4.11 -6.00
C HIS A 183 7.47 3.96 -7.54
N LYS A 184 8.15 2.95 -8.10
CA LYS A 184 8.07 2.63 -9.53
C LYS A 184 6.66 2.23 -9.95
N ILE A 185 5.94 1.43 -9.16
CA ILE A 185 4.56 1.03 -9.43
C ILE A 185 3.66 2.28 -9.53
N PHE A 186 3.70 3.18 -8.54
CA PHE A 186 2.85 4.38 -8.55
C PHE A 186 3.22 5.36 -9.67
N SER A 187 4.52 5.50 -9.98
CA SER A 187 4.94 6.29 -11.14
C SER A 187 4.45 5.69 -12.46
N THR A 188 4.47 4.36 -12.57
CA THR A 188 4.01 3.65 -13.77
C THR A 188 2.51 3.82 -13.93
N LEU A 189 1.72 3.71 -12.85
CA LEU A 189 0.26 3.90 -12.90
C LEU A 189 -0.16 5.27 -13.45
N ALA A 190 0.50 6.36 -13.07
CA ALA A 190 0.15 7.68 -13.61
C ALA A 190 0.43 7.75 -15.12
N ASN A 191 1.63 7.34 -15.54
CA ASN A 191 2.05 7.40 -16.94
C ASN A 191 1.26 6.42 -17.82
N SER A 192 0.96 5.21 -17.35
CA SER A 192 0.19 4.23 -18.11
C SER A 192 -1.27 4.64 -18.26
N LEU A 193 -1.85 5.35 -17.27
CA LEU A 193 -3.21 5.89 -17.38
C LEU A 193 -3.29 6.93 -18.49
N LEU A 194 -2.36 7.90 -18.49
CA LEU A 194 -2.29 8.91 -19.53
C LEU A 194 -2.00 8.28 -20.90
N SER A 195 -1.14 7.26 -20.94
CA SER A 195 -0.86 6.50 -22.17
C SER A 195 -2.13 5.84 -22.73
N LEU A 196 -2.97 5.24 -21.88
CA LEU A 196 -4.26 4.65 -22.31
C LEU A 196 -5.22 5.73 -22.83
N ILE A 197 -5.33 6.85 -22.12
CA ILE A 197 -6.20 7.98 -22.52
C ILE A 197 -5.79 8.50 -23.91
N ILE A 198 -4.50 8.72 -24.13
CA ILE A 198 -3.99 9.20 -25.42
C ILE A 198 -4.18 8.12 -26.50
N SER A 199 -3.89 6.84 -26.20
CA SER A 199 -4.07 5.75 -27.17
C SER A 199 -5.53 5.60 -27.61
N HIS A 200 -6.48 5.69 -26.68
CA HIS A 200 -7.91 5.66 -27.00
C HIS A 200 -8.34 6.89 -27.81
N ARG A 201 -7.89 8.09 -27.44
CA ARG A 201 -8.19 9.31 -28.20
C ARG A 201 -7.82 9.20 -29.68
N GLU A 202 -6.64 8.66 -29.97
CA GLU A 202 -6.07 8.64 -31.33
C GLU A 202 -6.56 7.44 -32.17
N TYR A 203 -6.77 6.27 -31.56
CA TYR A 203 -7.08 5.02 -32.28
C TYR A 203 -8.50 4.51 -32.06
N TYR A 204 -9.15 4.87 -30.95
CA TYR A 204 -10.45 4.34 -30.55
C TYR A 204 -11.40 5.41 -29.98
N PRO A 205 -11.59 6.57 -30.66
CA PRO A 205 -12.34 7.71 -30.11
C PRO A 205 -13.81 7.37 -29.80
N GLU A 206 -14.40 6.44 -30.56
CA GLU A 206 -15.79 6.01 -30.38
C GLU A 206 -15.99 4.96 -29.28
N ILE A 207 -14.90 4.39 -28.74
CA ILE A 207 -14.93 3.33 -27.74
C ILE A 207 -14.69 3.94 -26.35
N PRO A 208 -15.63 3.76 -25.40
CA PRO A 208 -15.46 4.29 -24.05
C PRO A 208 -14.29 3.60 -23.36
N LEU A 209 -13.36 4.39 -22.82
CA LEU A 209 -12.27 3.86 -22.01
C LEU A 209 -12.77 3.60 -20.59
N MET A 210 -12.62 2.36 -20.12
CA MET A 210 -12.98 1.92 -18.76
C MET A 210 -11.71 1.47 -18.00
N PRO A 211 -10.99 2.36 -17.31
CA PRO A 211 -9.70 2.03 -16.69
C PRO A 211 -9.78 0.89 -15.67
N TRP A 212 -10.88 0.76 -14.93
CA TRP A 212 -11.06 -0.31 -13.94
C TRP A 212 -11.17 -1.72 -14.54
N LYS A 213 -11.38 -1.83 -15.86
CA LYS A 213 -11.36 -3.12 -16.58
C LYS A 213 -9.94 -3.52 -17.01
N HIS A 214 -8.97 -2.63 -16.91
CA HIS A 214 -7.58 -2.86 -17.29
C HIS A 214 -6.77 -3.44 -16.11
N GLY A 215 -7.20 -4.59 -15.59
CA GLY A 215 -6.55 -5.28 -14.47
C GLY A 215 -6.56 -6.80 -14.67
N THR A 216 -5.92 -7.52 -13.75
CA THR A 216 -5.80 -8.99 -13.80
C THR A 216 -6.91 -9.71 -13.04
N GLU A 217 -7.87 -8.98 -12.48
CA GLU A 217 -9.00 -9.51 -11.72
C GLU A 217 -9.71 -10.66 -12.44
N ALA A 218 -9.99 -10.52 -13.74
CA ALA A 218 -10.65 -11.57 -14.51
C ALA A 218 -9.84 -12.90 -14.50
N CYS A 219 -8.51 -12.80 -14.58
CA CYS A 219 -7.62 -13.95 -14.49
C CYS A 219 -7.60 -14.54 -13.07
N GLU A 220 -7.54 -13.72 -12.03
CA GLU A 220 -7.60 -14.18 -10.63
C GLU A 220 -8.88 -14.97 -10.36
N HIS A 221 -10.00 -14.52 -10.91
CA HIS A 221 -11.26 -15.24 -10.77
C HIS A 221 -11.30 -16.56 -11.53
N ILE A 222 -10.72 -16.64 -12.74
CA ILE A 222 -10.57 -17.91 -13.47
C ILE A 222 -9.77 -18.91 -12.63
N PHE A 223 -8.67 -18.47 -12.01
CA PHE A 223 -7.92 -19.32 -11.09
C PHE A 223 -8.72 -19.69 -9.84
N GLY A 224 -9.57 -18.79 -9.34
CA GLY A 224 -10.54 -19.07 -8.29
C GLY A 224 -11.45 -20.24 -8.67
N TRP A 225 -12.03 -20.23 -9.86
CA TRP A 225 -12.89 -21.32 -10.36
C TRP A 225 -12.15 -22.62 -10.55
N MET A 226 -10.94 -22.58 -11.10
CA MET A 226 -10.10 -23.78 -11.20
C MET A 226 -9.91 -24.43 -9.83
N ARG A 227 -9.70 -23.62 -8.77
CA ARG A 227 -9.58 -24.13 -7.39
C ARG A 227 -10.90 -24.59 -6.77
N VAL A 228 -12.05 -24.04 -7.20
CA VAL A 228 -13.37 -24.54 -6.78
C VAL A 228 -13.63 -25.92 -7.38
N ILE A 229 -13.26 -26.12 -8.65
CA ILE A 229 -13.41 -27.41 -9.33
C ILE A 229 -12.42 -28.43 -8.76
N LEU A 230 -11.14 -28.03 -8.63
CA LEU A 230 -10.07 -28.87 -8.10
C LEU A 230 -9.05 -28.01 -7.34
N PRO A 231 -9.05 -28.01 -5.99
CA PRO A 231 -8.20 -27.11 -5.20
C PRO A 231 -6.70 -27.18 -5.50
N ASN A 232 -6.18 -28.39 -5.76
CA ASN A 232 -4.78 -28.66 -6.05
C ASN A 232 -4.65 -29.28 -7.45
N PHE A 233 -4.91 -28.48 -8.48
CA PHE A 233 -4.85 -28.92 -9.88
C PHE A 233 -3.42 -28.91 -10.43
N THR A 234 -3.09 -29.89 -11.27
CA THR A 234 -1.87 -29.90 -12.09
C THR A 234 -2.04 -29.05 -13.35
N VAL A 235 -0.96 -28.76 -14.08
CA VAL A 235 -1.04 -28.04 -15.36
C VAL A 235 -1.92 -28.79 -16.38
N LEU A 236 -1.88 -30.13 -16.38
CA LEU A 236 -2.74 -30.95 -17.22
C LEU A 236 -4.21 -30.78 -16.84
N ASP A 237 -4.52 -30.83 -15.55
CA ASP A 237 -5.88 -30.61 -15.04
C ASP A 237 -6.39 -29.21 -15.44
N ALA A 238 -5.55 -28.17 -15.30
CA ALA A 238 -5.91 -26.81 -15.71
C ALA A 238 -6.33 -26.76 -17.19
N ARG A 239 -5.53 -27.37 -18.08
CA ARG A 239 -5.83 -27.44 -19.51
C ARG A 239 -7.13 -28.21 -19.77
N GLN A 240 -7.34 -29.32 -19.08
CA GLN A 240 -8.56 -30.13 -19.22
C GLN A 240 -9.81 -29.47 -18.63
N MET A 241 -9.65 -28.55 -17.68
CA MET A 241 -10.75 -27.78 -17.08
C MET A 241 -11.19 -26.59 -17.95
N MET A 242 -10.37 -26.13 -18.90
CA MET A 242 -10.68 -24.94 -19.71
C MET A 242 -12.06 -24.99 -20.40
N PRO A 243 -12.46 -26.08 -21.09
CA PRO A 243 -13.79 -26.14 -21.71
C PRO A 243 -14.93 -25.99 -20.70
N LYS A 244 -14.79 -26.57 -19.50
CA LYS A 244 -15.77 -26.43 -18.42
C LYS A 244 -15.86 -24.99 -17.91
N ILE A 245 -14.72 -24.32 -17.79
CA ILE A 245 -14.67 -22.90 -17.38
C ILE A 245 -15.33 -22.02 -18.44
N PHE A 246 -15.07 -22.25 -19.73
CA PHE A 246 -15.73 -21.50 -20.81
C PHE A 246 -17.25 -21.65 -20.76
N ILE A 247 -17.77 -22.86 -20.56
CA ILE A 247 -19.21 -23.10 -20.43
C ILE A 247 -19.79 -22.37 -19.21
N ILE A 248 -19.11 -22.41 -18.06
CA ILE A 248 -19.52 -21.70 -16.84
C ILE A 248 -19.56 -20.20 -17.10
N VAL A 249 -18.49 -19.62 -17.62
CA VAL A 249 -18.38 -18.18 -17.93
C VAL A 249 -19.45 -17.76 -18.94
N ARG A 250 -19.65 -18.51 -20.02
CA ARG A 250 -20.70 -18.24 -21.01
C ARG A 250 -22.09 -18.28 -20.38
N SER A 251 -22.37 -19.27 -19.54
CA SER A 251 -23.66 -19.42 -18.86
C SER A 251 -23.96 -18.28 -17.88
N ILE A 252 -22.92 -17.74 -17.24
CA ILE A 252 -23.00 -16.55 -16.39
C ILE A 252 -23.26 -15.31 -17.23
N MET A 253 -22.48 -15.10 -18.31
CA MET A 253 -22.61 -13.92 -19.18
C MET A 253 -23.98 -13.87 -19.87
N SER A 254 -24.54 -15.03 -20.22
CA SER A 254 -25.90 -15.13 -20.79
C SER A 254 -27.01 -15.05 -19.74
N GLY A 255 -26.69 -14.85 -18.45
CA GLY A 255 -27.68 -14.74 -17.37
C GLY A 255 -28.44 -16.03 -17.03
N LYS A 256 -28.04 -17.18 -17.60
CA LYS A 256 -28.72 -18.48 -17.45
C LYS A 256 -28.48 -19.13 -16.09
N VAL A 257 -27.39 -18.77 -15.41
CA VAL A 257 -27.02 -19.30 -14.08
C VAL A 257 -26.78 -18.13 -13.12
N GLN A 258 -27.48 -18.15 -11.98
CA GLN A 258 -27.18 -17.25 -10.87
C GLN A 258 -26.04 -17.81 -10.01
N MET A 259 -25.13 -16.92 -9.62
CA MET A 259 -23.93 -17.30 -8.89
C MET A 259 -24.24 -17.85 -7.49
N PRO A 260 -23.74 -19.04 -7.13
CA PRO A 260 -23.84 -19.54 -5.75
C PRO A 260 -22.98 -18.66 -4.82
N LYS A 261 -23.60 -18.16 -3.74
CA LYS A 261 -22.91 -17.45 -2.66
C LYS A 261 -22.20 -18.48 -1.77
N SER A 262 -21.07 -19.04 -2.19
CA SER A 262 -20.43 -20.11 -1.41
C SER A 262 -19.67 -19.55 -0.19
N GLU A 263 -19.71 -20.30 0.91
CA GLU A 263 -18.92 -20.03 2.13
C GLU A 263 -17.41 -20.30 1.93
N HIS A 264 -16.94 -20.81 0.80
CA HIS A 264 -15.50 -20.89 0.50
C HIS A 264 -14.97 -19.65 -0.24
N VAL A 265 -15.85 -18.70 -0.61
CA VAL A 265 -15.51 -17.34 -1.09
C VAL A 265 -15.23 -16.37 0.07
N HIS A 266 -14.81 -16.86 1.24
CA HIS A 266 -14.27 -16.00 2.31
C HIS A 266 -12.99 -15.23 1.89
N SER A 267 -12.47 -15.49 0.68
CA SER A 267 -11.40 -14.73 0.03
C SER A 267 -11.87 -13.50 -0.77
N GLY A 268 -13.17 -13.17 -0.75
CA GLY A 268 -13.66 -11.85 -1.21
C GLY A 268 -13.89 -11.68 -2.72
N TYR A 269 -13.78 -12.74 -3.52
CA TYR A 269 -14.01 -12.67 -4.97
C TYR A 269 -15.50 -12.64 -5.32
N GLN A 270 -16.12 -11.46 -5.35
CA GLN A 270 -17.43 -11.25 -5.97
C GLN A 270 -17.26 -10.54 -7.31
N TYR A 271 -17.60 -11.22 -8.40
CA TYR A 271 -17.43 -10.73 -9.78
C TYR A 271 -18.17 -9.42 -10.04
N SER A 272 -17.48 -8.43 -10.61
CA SER A 272 -18.10 -7.24 -11.21
C SER A 272 -18.10 -7.32 -12.76
N PHE A 273 -18.72 -8.38 -13.28
CA PHE A 273 -19.23 -8.39 -14.65
C PHE A 273 -20.62 -7.76 -14.77
N SER A 274 -21.23 -7.33 -13.66
CA SER A 274 -22.51 -6.65 -13.71
C SER A 274 -22.38 -5.31 -14.44
N ASP A 275 -22.96 -5.26 -15.62
CA ASP A 275 -23.06 -4.13 -16.54
C ASP A 275 -23.88 -2.93 -16.03
N SER A 276 -24.17 -2.83 -14.73
CA SER A 276 -25.01 -1.74 -14.20
C SER A 276 -24.48 -0.34 -14.54
N VAL A 277 -23.16 -0.20 -14.72
CA VAL A 277 -22.49 1.03 -15.18
C VAL A 277 -22.57 1.19 -16.70
N VAL A 278 -22.44 0.10 -17.46
CA VAL A 278 -22.57 0.07 -18.93
C VAL A 278 -24.00 0.43 -19.37
N CYS A 279 -24.99 0.13 -18.52
CA CYS A 279 -26.39 0.45 -18.72
C CYS A 279 -26.75 1.94 -18.51
N ASN A 280 -25.81 2.82 -18.14
CA ASN A 280 -26.06 4.27 -18.05
C ASN A 280 -25.51 4.98 -19.30
N PRO A 281 -26.37 5.35 -20.28
CA PRO A 281 -25.92 5.95 -21.53
C PRO A 281 -25.15 7.26 -21.34
N LYS A 282 -25.50 8.06 -20.31
CA LYS A 282 -24.82 9.33 -20.03
C LYS A 282 -23.37 9.12 -19.61
N LEU A 283 -23.13 8.13 -18.76
CA LEU A 283 -21.79 7.80 -18.28
C LEU A 283 -20.93 7.17 -19.38
N THR A 284 -21.52 6.26 -20.17
CA THR A 284 -20.84 5.67 -21.32
C THR A 284 -20.42 6.73 -22.33
N SER A 285 -21.30 7.71 -22.62
CA SER A 285 -20.95 8.85 -23.47
C SER A 285 -19.85 9.74 -22.87
N ALA A 286 -19.89 10.01 -21.56
CA ALA A 286 -18.85 10.77 -20.87
C ALA A 286 -17.45 10.11 -20.97
N LEU A 287 -17.39 8.77 -20.93
CA LEU A 287 -16.14 8.00 -21.04
C LEU A 287 -15.56 7.91 -22.46
N LYS A 288 -16.27 8.44 -23.47
CA LYS A 288 -15.77 8.65 -24.83
C LYS A 288 -15.15 10.05 -25.03
N VAL A 289 -15.32 10.95 -24.05
CA VAL A 289 -14.78 12.31 -24.15
C VAL A 289 -13.34 12.33 -23.67
N PHE A 290 -12.40 12.51 -24.60
CA PHE A 290 -10.96 12.54 -24.31
C PHE A 290 -10.41 13.96 -24.36
N PRO A 291 -9.49 14.35 -23.46
CA PRO A 291 -8.86 15.65 -23.49
C PRO A 291 -7.84 15.77 -24.63
N ASN A 292 -7.82 16.95 -25.29
CA ASN A 292 -6.77 17.31 -26.23
C ASN A 292 -5.46 17.68 -25.50
N ASN A 293 -4.39 17.95 -26.25
CA ASN A 293 -3.07 18.20 -25.66
C ASN A 293 -3.02 19.49 -24.83
N GLU A 294 -3.70 20.55 -25.26
CA GLU A 294 -3.80 21.81 -24.53
C GLU A 294 -4.56 21.65 -23.21
N GLN A 295 -5.67 20.89 -23.24
CA GLN A 295 -6.43 20.53 -22.06
C GLN A 295 -5.60 19.69 -21.10
N ILE A 296 -4.87 18.68 -21.59
CA ILE A 296 -3.94 17.90 -20.75
C ILE A 296 -2.92 18.83 -20.08
N ASP A 297 -2.38 19.81 -20.79
CA ASP A 297 -1.44 20.77 -20.21
C ASP A 297 -2.06 21.61 -19.08
N GLU A 298 -3.30 22.06 -19.23
CA GLU A 298 -4.02 22.76 -18.15
C GLU A 298 -4.33 21.84 -16.96
N LEU A 299 -4.76 20.60 -17.21
CA LEU A 299 -5.01 19.60 -16.15
C LEU A 299 -3.73 19.30 -15.36
N LEU A 300 -2.58 19.18 -16.04
CA LEU A 300 -1.28 18.98 -15.41
C LEU A 300 -0.87 20.18 -14.54
N LYS A 301 -1.15 21.42 -14.97
CA LYS A 301 -0.92 22.62 -14.13
C LYS A 301 -1.79 22.61 -12.87
N VAL A 302 -3.06 22.23 -12.99
CA VAL A 302 -3.96 22.10 -11.83
C VAL A 302 -3.45 21.02 -10.87
N ALA A 303 -3.06 19.86 -11.39
CA ALA A 303 -2.48 18.76 -10.61
C ALA A 303 -1.19 19.19 -9.89
N GLU A 304 -0.31 19.90 -10.58
CA GLU A 304 0.94 20.41 -10.01
C GLU A 304 0.67 21.44 -8.91
N LYS A 305 -0.26 22.38 -9.11
CA LYS A 305 -0.68 23.36 -8.10
C LYS A 305 -1.23 22.66 -6.85
N ARG A 306 -2.09 21.66 -7.03
CA ARG A 306 -2.66 20.84 -5.95
C ARG A 306 -1.56 20.10 -5.17
N ALA A 307 -0.63 19.46 -5.87
CA ALA A 307 0.51 18.78 -5.26
C ALA A 307 1.42 19.75 -4.49
N LYS A 308 1.76 20.90 -5.08
CA LYS A 308 2.58 21.95 -4.46
C LYS A 308 1.97 22.47 -3.15
N ALA A 309 0.64 22.60 -3.07
CA ALA A 309 -0.03 22.99 -1.83
C ALA A 309 0.20 21.95 -0.71
N LEU A 310 0.04 20.65 -1.00
CA LEU A 310 0.30 19.57 -0.05
C LEU A 310 1.80 19.47 0.32
N ILE A 311 2.69 19.63 -0.65
CA ILE A 311 4.14 19.65 -0.46
C ILE A 311 4.54 20.78 0.50
N LYS A 312 4.01 21.98 0.31
CA LYS A 312 4.26 23.13 1.20
C LYS A 312 3.71 22.88 2.60
N PHE A 313 2.48 22.35 2.71
CA PHE A 313 1.87 22.04 4.00
C PHE A 313 2.69 21.01 4.80
N THR A 314 3.22 19.99 4.11
CA THR A 314 4.01 18.92 4.72
C THR A 314 5.43 19.33 5.11
N GLY A 315 5.96 20.43 4.59
CA GLY A 315 7.35 20.85 4.84
C GLY A 315 8.36 20.30 3.83
N MET A 316 7.89 19.81 2.68
CA MET A 316 8.73 19.22 1.64
C MET A 316 9.12 20.21 0.55
N GLN A 317 8.89 21.52 0.69
CA GLN A 317 9.30 22.51 -0.31
C GLN A 317 10.80 22.44 -0.60
N GLU A 318 11.23 22.83 -1.79
CA GLU A 318 12.65 23.00 -2.12
C GLU A 318 13.24 24.14 -1.27
N VAL A 319 14.47 23.96 -0.79
CA VAL A 319 15.17 24.98 0.00
C VAL A 319 16.18 25.67 -0.91
N PRO A 320 16.09 27.00 -1.09
CA PRO A 320 17.03 27.74 -1.92
C PRO A 320 18.47 27.57 -1.43
N GLY A 321 19.38 27.15 -2.32
CA GLY A 321 20.81 27.01 -2.02
C GLY A 321 21.30 25.59 -1.70
N GLU A 322 20.43 24.59 -1.59
CA GLU A 322 20.81 23.17 -1.59
C GLU A 322 20.71 22.62 -3.03
N GLU A 323 21.75 21.95 -3.54
CA GLU A 323 21.73 21.36 -4.90
C GLU A 323 20.57 20.38 -5.05
N CYS A 324 19.58 20.74 -5.87
CA CYS A 324 18.46 19.88 -6.21
C CYS A 324 18.96 18.76 -7.13
N VAL A 325 18.77 17.51 -6.71
CA VAL A 325 19.09 16.35 -7.52
C VAL A 325 17.88 16.06 -8.42
N HIS A 326 17.72 16.85 -9.49
CA HIS A 326 16.82 16.46 -10.56
C HIS A 326 17.51 15.39 -11.41
N LEU A 327 17.07 14.14 -11.24
CA LEU A 327 17.49 13.06 -12.10
C LEU A 327 16.30 12.48 -12.84
N SER A 328 16.46 12.38 -14.15
CA SER A 328 15.70 11.50 -15.03
C SER A 328 15.82 10.07 -14.54
N PHE A 329 14.73 9.33 -14.67
CA PHE A 329 14.60 7.95 -14.24
C PHE A 329 15.44 7.04 -15.15
N ASP A 330 16.74 6.88 -14.86
CA ASP A 330 17.58 5.89 -15.54
C ASP A 330 17.23 4.49 -15.03
N THR A 331 16.77 3.64 -15.94
CA THR A 331 16.26 2.29 -15.67
C THR A 331 17.34 1.20 -15.57
N SER A 332 18.62 1.58 -15.41
CA SER A 332 19.75 0.65 -15.37
C SER A 332 20.36 0.49 -13.97
N GLY A 333 19.57 0.03 -13.01
CA GLY A 333 20.07 -0.42 -11.70
C GLY A 333 19.91 -1.93 -11.55
N GLN A 334 20.99 -2.69 -11.75
CA GLN A 334 21.07 -4.10 -11.40
C GLN A 334 21.10 -4.31 -9.88
N HIS A 335 20.37 -5.35 -9.46
CA HIS A 335 20.44 -6.11 -8.21
C HIS A 335 19.67 -5.69 -6.93
N ASP A 336 18.92 -6.72 -6.48
CA ASP A 336 18.51 -7.13 -5.14
C ASP A 336 17.55 -6.26 -4.33
N ASP A 337 16.31 -6.19 -4.82
CA ASP A 337 15.13 -6.38 -3.97
C ASP A 337 13.96 -6.77 -4.89
N VAL A 338 13.90 -8.06 -5.22
CA VAL A 338 12.81 -8.65 -5.99
C VAL A 338 11.54 -8.59 -5.15
N SER A 339 10.50 -7.96 -5.67
CA SER A 339 9.15 -8.12 -5.15
C SER A 339 8.76 -9.58 -5.35
N PHE A 340 9.00 -10.41 -4.33
CA PHE A 340 8.48 -11.76 -4.31
C PHE A 340 6.94 -11.66 -4.27
N SER A 341 6.30 -11.97 -5.40
CA SER A 341 5.06 -12.73 -5.32
C SER A 341 5.36 -13.94 -4.43
N ILE A 342 4.53 -14.21 -3.41
CA ILE A 342 4.70 -15.35 -2.48
C ILE A 342 4.39 -16.68 -3.20
N MET A 343 4.73 -16.81 -4.48
CA MET A 343 4.94 -18.12 -5.06
C MET A 343 6.39 -18.48 -4.73
N LYS A 344 6.60 -19.20 -3.61
CA LYS A 344 7.82 -19.98 -3.44
C LYS A 344 8.07 -20.67 -4.78
N GLN A 345 9.17 -20.32 -5.46
CA GLN A 345 9.65 -21.13 -6.58
C GLN A 345 9.94 -22.50 -6.01
N TYR A 346 8.97 -23.41 -6.13
CA TYR A 346 9.24 -24.83 -6.02
C TYR A 346 10.07 -25.19 -7.25
N TYR A 347 11.38 -24.93 -7.19
CA TYR A 347 12.31 -25.68 -8.01
C TYR A 347 12.27 -27.11 -7.49
N TYR A 348 11.40 -27.93 -8.08
CA TYR A 348 11.54 -29.37 -7.95
C TYR A 348 12.83 -29.75 -8.68
N LYS A 349 13.94 -29.82 -7.93
CA LYS A 349 15.13 -30.54 -8.39
C LYS A 349 14.79 -32.01 -8.29
N SER A 350 14.49 -32.64 -9.41
CA SER A 350 14.45 -34.11 -9.48
C SER A 350 15.77 -34.64 -8.91
N PRO A 351 15.74 -35.61 -7.97
CA PRO A 351 16.96 -36.30 -7.58
C PRO A 351 17.58 -36.94 -8.83
N PRO A 352 18.91 -36.98 -8.97
CA PRO A 352 19.55 -37.70 -10.05
C PRO A 352 19.42 -39.20 -9.77
N GLY A 353 18.23 -39.74 -10.03
CA GLY A 353 18.01 -41.17 -10.11
C GLY A 353 18.41 -41.64 -11.50
N HIS A 354 19.32 -42.61 -11.57
CA HIS A 354 19.62 -43.35 -12.79
C HIS A 354 18.30 -43.94 -13.35
N MET A 355 17.72 -43.29 -14.34
CA MET A 355 16.59 -43.84 -15.10
C MET A 355 17.19 -44.83 -16.12
N ASN A 356 16.80 -46.09 -16.03
CA ASN A 356 17.25 -47.12 -16.97
C ASN A 356 16.55 -46.93 -18.32
N ASP A 357 17.17 -47.32 -19.43
CA ASP A 357 16.71 -46.98 -20.79
C ASP A 357 15.27 -47.39 -21.12
N ARG A 358 14.75 -48.46 -20.50
CA ARG A 358 13.33 -48.86 -20.61
C ARG A 358 12.34 -47.80 -20.09
N GLN A 359 12.66 -47.11 -19.01
CA GLN A 359 11.78 -46.07 -18.44
C GLN A 359 11.78 -44.78 -19.26
N LYS A 360 12.81 -44.55 -20.10
CA LYS A 360 12.83 -43.44 -21.06
C LYS A 360 11.97 -43.74 -22.29
N GLU A 361 11.93 -45.00 -22.73
CA GLU A 361 11.01 -45.44 -23.79
C GLU A 361 9.56 -45.36 -23.32
N ASP A 362 9.23 -45.89 -22.14
CA ASP A 362 7.88 -45.79 -21.58
C ASP A 362 7.40 -44.34 -21.40
N LEU A 363 8.30 -43.41 -21.01
CA LEU A 363 7.97 -41.99 -20.89
C LEU A 363 7.79 -41.31 -22.26
N LYS A 364 8.58 -41.70 -23.26
CA LYS A 364 8.43 -41.21 -24.64
C LYS A 364 7.12 -41.68 -25.25
N ASP A 365 6.76 -42.94 -25.04
CA ASP A 365 5.53 -43.52 -25.54
C ASP A 365 4.30 -42.91 -24.86
N ALA A 366 4.34 -42.72 -23.53
CA ALA A 366 3.28 -42.01 -22.81
C ALA A 366 3.15 -40.54 -23.25
N MET A 367 4.27 -39.86 -23.56
CA MET A 367 4.25 -38.49 -24.08
C MET A 367 3.71 -38.44 -25.52
N ALA A 368 4.04 -39.41 -26.36
CA ALA A 368 3.53 -39.51 -27.72
C ALA A 368 2.02 -39.81 -27.74
N GLU A 369 1.57 -40.71 -26.87
CA GLU A 369 0.16 -41.04 -26.70
C GLU A 369 -0.63 -39.84 -26.14
N ALA A 370 -0.10 -39.14 -25.14
CA ALA A 370 -0.71 -37.91 -24.63
C ALA A 370 -0.76 -36.79 -25.69
N ALA A 371 0.25 -36.68 -26.55
CA ALA A 371 0.26 -35.75 -27.67
C ALA A 371 -0.78 -36.10 -28.74
N LEU A 372 -0.96 -37.39 -29.05
CA LEU A 372 -2.00 -37.87 -29.97
C LEU A 372 -3.41 -37.62 -29.43
N VAL A 373 -3.65 -37.90 -28.14
CA VAL A 373 -4.94 -37.62 -27.49
C VAL A 373 -5.22 -36.12 -27.42
N ALA A 374 -4.20 -35.29 -27.15
CA ALA A 374 -4.34 -33.83 -27.16
C ALA A 374 -4.62 -33.30 -28.57
N GLY A 375 -3.98 -33.88 -29.60
CA GLY A 375 -4.24 -33.57 -31.01
C GLY A 375 -5.67 -33.91 -31.42
N ALA A 376 -6.11 -35.15 -31.15
CA ALA A 376 -7.47 -35.60 -31.42
C ALA A 376 -8.53 -34.74 -30.72
N ARG A 377 -8.25 -34.28 -29.50
CA ARG A 377 -9.14 -33.39 -28.75
C ARG A 377 -9.17 -31.97 -29.31
N CYS A 378 -8.04 -31.44 -29.79
CA CYS A 378 -8.03 -30.16 -30.50
C CYS A 378 -8.80 -30.24 -31.84
N THR A 379 -8.74 -31.37 -32.55
CA THR A 379 -9.54 -31.60 -33.76
C THR A 379 -11.04 -31.66 -33.42
N LEU A 380 -11.41 -32.37 -32.34
CA LEU A 380 -12.80 -32.44 -31.88
C LEU A 380 -13.32 -31.06 -31.43
N ASP A 381 -12.51 -30.27 -30.70
CA ASP A 381 -12.88 -28.91 -30.30
C ASP A 381 -13.05 -27.99 -31.54
N HIS A 382 -12.26 -28.21 -32.61
CA HIS A 382 -12.41 -27.49 -33.88
C HIS A 382 -13.68 -27.90 -34.65
N GLU A 383 -14.02 -29.19 -34.66
CA GLU A 383 -15.28 -29.70 -35.23
C GLU A 383 -16.51 -29.20 -34.46
N ILE A 384 -16.44 -29.09 -33.13
CA ILE A 384 -17.50 -28.52 -32.29
C ILE A 384 -17.69 -27.02 -32.60
N LEU A 385 -16.61 -26.27 -32.81
CA LEU A 385 -16.66 -24.86 -33.23
C LEU A 385 -17.30 -24.68 -34.62
N LEU A 386 -16.98 -25.56 -35.57
CA LEU A 386 -17.60 -25.57 -36.91
C LEU A 386 -19.09 -25.94 -36.87
N GLN A 387 -19.50 -26.79 -35.91
CA GLN A 387 -20.92 -27.11 -35.68
C GLN A 387 -21.67 -25.97 -34.94
N GLU A 388 -21.01 -25.20 -34.06
CA GLU A 388 -21.61 -24.00 -33.45
C GLU A 388 -21.92 -22.90 -34.49
N GLU A 389 -21.08 -22.74 -35.52
CA GLU A 389 -21.34 -21.82 -36.66
C GLU A 389 -22.63 -22.18 -37.41
N THR A 390 -22.95 -23.48 -37.53
CA THR A 390 -24.22 -23.93 -38.15
C THR A 390 -25.44 -23.71 -37.25
N HIS A 391 -25.26 -23.64 -35.92
CA HIS A 391 -26.34 -23.36 -34.98
C HIS A 391 -26.63 -21.86 -34.85
N GLU A 392 -25.59 -21.01 -34.93
CA GLU A 392 -25.75 -19.55 -35.01
C GLU A 392 -26.44 -19.10 -36.30
N LEU A 393 -26.23 -19.78 -37.44
CA LEU A 393 -26.95 -19.56 -38.70
C LEU A 393 -28.45 -19.90 -38.60
N LEU A 394 -28.81 -20.95 -37.86
CA LEU A 394 -30.21 -21.35 -37.59
C LEU A 394 -30.91 -20.42 -36.56
N GLU A 395 -30.17 -19.90 -35.58
CA GLU A 395 -30.68 -18.88 -34.66
C GLU A 395 -30.81 -17.49 -35.33
N THR A 396 -29.95 -17.13 -36.29
CA THR A 396 -30.09 -15.86 -37.01
C THR A 396 -31.34 -15.83 -37.88
N GLU A 397 -31.71 -16.94 -38.54
CA GLU A 397 -32.93 -17.01 -39.37
C GLU A 397 -34.22 -16.89 -38.54
N THR A 398 -34.24 -17.44 -37.32
CA THR A 398 -35.36 -17.31 -36.36
C THR A 398 -35.41 -15.94 -35.67
N VAL A 399 -34.26 -15.29 -35.45
CA VAL A 399 -34.17 -13.92 -34.91
C VAL A 399 -34.48 -12.85 -35.97
N GLN A 400 -34.18 -13.07 -37.25
CA GLN A 400 -34.49 -12.14 -38.34
C GLN A 400 -36.00 -12.03 -38.56
N THR A 401 -36.69 -13.17 -38.54
CA THR A 401 -38.16 -13.26 -38.65
C THR A 401 -38.87 -12.56 -37.47
N SER A 402 -38.26 -12.62 -36.28
CA SER A 402 -38.76 -11.94 -35.07
C SER A 402 -38.43 -10.43 -35.05
N ARG A 403 -37.35 -9.99 -35.71
CA ARG A 403 -36.96 -8.57 -35.81
C ARG A 403 -37.82 -7.78 -36.78
N MET A 404 -38.29 -8.40 -37.87
CA MET A 404 -39.19 -7.73 -38.83
C MET A 404 -40.57 -7.41 -38.21
N ALA A 405 -41.06 -8.20 -37.25
CA ALA A 405 -42.32 -7.95 -36.56
C ALA A 405 -42.23 -6.87 -35.45
N ILE A 406 -41.03 -6.56 -34.95
CA ILE A 406 -40.82 -5.57 -33.87
C ILE A 406 -40.44 -4.19 -34.43
N HIS A 407 -39.79 -4.13 -35.60
CA HIS A 407 -39.43 -2.87 -36.27
C HIS A 407 -40.67 -2.05 -36.68
N ASP A 408 -41.75 -2.71 -37.12
CA ASP A 408 -43.00 -2.05 -37.51
C ASP A 408 -43.84 -1.57 -36.32
N LEU A 409 -43.54 -2.03 -35.09
CA LEU A 409 -44.24 -1.65 -33.86
C LEU A 409 -43.57 -0.49 -33.10
N LEU A 410 -42.30 -0.17 -33.39
CA LEU A 410 -41.51 0.81 -32.64
C LEU A 410 -41.31 2.16 -33.35
N ASN A 411 -41.82 2.33 -34.58
CA ASN A 411 -41.76 3.60 -35.32
C ASN A 411 -43.16 4.14 -35.65
N PRO A 412 -43.83 4.88 -34.75
CA PRO A 412 -44.75 5.93 -35.18
C PRO A 412 -43.93 7.14 -35.65
N HIS A 413 -44.31 7.68 -36.81
CA HIS A 413 -43.60 8.72 -37.57
C HIS A 413 -43.01 9.88 -36.72
N ALA A 414 -41.78 10.25 -37.10
CA ALA A 414 -40.98 11.32 -36.53
C ALA A 414 -41.70 12.68 -36.52
N SER A 415 -41.60 13.40 -35.39
CA SER A 415 -41.71 14.84 -35.36
C SER A 415 -40.34 15.40 -34.95
N GLU A 416 -39.79 16.25 -35.80
CA GLU A 416 -38.49 16.89 -35.66
C GLU A 416 -38.44 17.72 -34.37
N ALA A 417 -37.65 17.28 -33.40
CA ALA A 417 -37.23 18.11 -32.28
C ALA A 417 -35.72 18.32 -32.37
N GLN A 418 -35.36 19.56 -32.70
CA GLN A 418 -33.99 20.07 -32.75
C GLN A 418 -33.28 19.84 -31.41
N ILE A 419 -32.07 19.27 -31.46
CA ILE A 419 -31.17 19.11 -30.31
C ILE A 419 -30.57 20.48 -29.97
N PRO A 420 -30.80 21.05 -28.77
CA PRO A 420 -30.07 22.25 -28.35
C PRO A 420 -28.64 21.87 -27.95
N MET A 421 -27.68 22.65 -28.45
CA MET A 421 -26.32 22.72 -27.90
C MET A 421 -26.35 23.04 -26.39
N SER A 422 -25.97 22.09 -25.54
CA SER A 422 -25.22 22.33 -24.29
C SER A 422 -24.84 21.02 -23.56
N ILE A 423 -23.90 20.24 -24.12
CA ILE A 423 -23.22 19.15 -23.38
C ILE A 423 -22.00 19.66 -22.57
N VAL A 424 -21.69 20.95 -22.68
CA VAL A 424 -20.57 21.60 -21.98
C VAL A 424 -20.84 21.74 -20.46
N ASP A 425 -22.10 21.67 -20.02
CA ASP A 425 -22.48 21.85 -18.60
C ASP A 425 -22.33 20.59 -17.73
N LEU A 426 -21.89 19.45 -18.27
CA LEU A 426 -21.70 18.22 -17.46
C LEU A 426 -20.31 18.10 -16.81
N PHE A 427 -19.38 19.00 -17.14
CA PHE A 427 -18.02 18.99 -16.61
C PHE A 427 -17.67 20.37 -16.07
N ASP A 428 -17.89 20.55 -14.78
CA ASP A 428 -17.61 21.79 -14.08
C ASP A 428 -16.10 21.90 -13.77
N PHE A 429 -15.32 22.19 -14.82
CA PHE A 429 -13.88 22.46 -14.72
C PHE A 429 -13.56 23.58 -13.71
N ASP A 430 -14.50 24.52 -13.53
CA ASP A 430 -14.40 25.62 -12.55
C ASP A 430 -14.60 25.13 -11.11
N CYS A 431 -15.46 24.14 -10.86
CA CYS A 431 -15.61 23.52 -9.55
C CYS A 431 -14.37 22.72 -9.14
N GLN A 432 -13.76 21.93 -10.03
CA GLN A 432 -12.52 21.20 -9.74
C GLN A 432 -11.32 22.14 -9.53
N SER A 433 -11.12 23.14 -10.39
CA SER A 433 -9.94 24.00 -10.34
C SER A 433 -9.91 24.97 -9.14
N SER A 434 -11.07 25.22 -8.51
CA SER A 434 -11.23 26.12 -7.36
C SER A 434 -11.05 25.45 -5.99
N LEU A 435 -11.10 24.12 -5.89
CA LEU A 435 -10.88 23.41 -4.61
C LEU A 435 -9.47 23.63 -4.06
N LYS A 436 -9.39 24.26 -2.89
CA LYS A 436 -8.15 24.42 -2.13
C LYS A 436 -7.97 23.25 -1.15
N TRP A 437 -6.81 22.59 -1.18
CA TRP A 437 -6.43 21.57 -0.20
C TRP A 437 -5.90 22.15 1.11
N VAL A 438 -5.40 23.37 1.05
CA VAL A 438 -4.83 24.10 2.17
C VAL A 438 -5.53 25.45 2.22
N THR A 439 -5.99 25.85 3.40
CA THR A 439 -6.63 27.15 3.64
C THR A 439 -5.61 28.27 3.48
N ASP A 440 -6.11 29.50 3.34
CA ASP A 440 -5.26 30.70 3.31
C ASP A 440 -4.51 30.89 4.64
N THR A 441 -4.99 30.27 5.72
CA THR A 441 -4.33 30.17 7.05
C THR A 441 -3.30 29.04 7.16
N GLN A 442 -2.90 28.42 6.05
CA GLN A 442 -1.92 27.31 5.98
C GLN A 442 -2.34 26.02 6.73
N GLN A 443 -3.63 25.83 7.00
CA GLN A 443 -4.16 24.61 7.58
C GLN A 443 -4.71 23.68 6.50
N LEU A 444 -4.72 22.38 6.76
CA LEU A 444 -5.29 21.41 5.83
C LEU A 444 -6.82 21.61 5.77
N HIS A 445 -7.37 21.78 4.57
CA HIS A 445 -8.81 21.96 4.37
C HIS A 445 -9.54 20.61 4.44
N ARG A 446 -9.65 20.04 5.64
CA ARG A 446 -10.14 18.67 5.90
C ARG A 446 -11.46 18.37 5.18
N ASP A 447 -12.42 19.30 5.20
CA ASP A 447 -13.71 19.11 4.53
C ASP A 447 -13.62 18.97 3.02
N ASN A 448 -12.70 19.70 2.38
CA ASN A 448 -12.50 19.62 0.93
C ASN A 448 -11.85 18.29 0.57
N LEU A 449 -10.83 17.85 1.33
CA LEU A 449 -10.24 16.53 1.12
C LEU A 449 -11.28 15.42 1.32
N LEU A 450 -12.12 15.51 2.34
CA LEU A 450 -13.13 14.48 2.63
C LEU A 450 -14.29 14.47 1.62
N ARG A 451 -14.72 15.62 1.12
CA ARG A 451 -15.73 15.71 0.06
C ARG A 451 -15.15 15.19 -1.25
N HIS A 452 -13.97 15.67 -1.63
CA HIS A 452 -13.28 15.19 -2.83
C HIS A 452 -13.06 13.68 -2.78
N HIS A 453 -12.47 13.16 -1.69
CA HIS A 453 -12.26 11.71 -1.56
C HIS A 453 -13.58 10.94 -1.57
N HIS A 454 -14.66 11.47 -0.99
CA HIS A 454 -15.98 10.82 -1.04
C HIS A 454 -16.51 10.68 -2.46
N ASP A 455 -16.41 11.74 -3.24
CA ASP A 455 -17.00 11.80 -4.58
C ASP A 455 -16.19 10.93 -5.57
N HIS A 456 -14.91 10.68 -5.25
CA HIS A 456 -14.01 9.85 -6.02
C HIS A 456 -13.79 8.44 -5.43
N ASP A 457 -14.32 8.12 -4.25
CA ASP A 457 -14.17 6.80 -3.62
C ASP A 457 -14.82 5.71 -4.51
N SER A 458 -14.00 4.80 -5.03
CA SER A 458 -14.41 3.87 -6.09
C SER A 458 -15.52 2.90 -5.68
N GLU A 459 -15.73 2.70 -4.36
CA GLU A 459 -16.70 1.73 -3.84
C GLU A 459 -17.80 2.35 -2.97
N ALA A 460 -17.88 3.69 -2.85
CA ALA A 460 -18.94 4.35 -2.09
C ALA A 460 -20.35 4.04 -2.64
N GLN A 461 -20.46 3.65 -3.91
CA GLN A 461 -21.73 3.31 -4.58
C GLN A 461 -21.93 1.80 -4.79
N ILE A 462 -20.96 0.93 -4.46
CA ILE A 462 -21.00 -0.50 -4.78
C ILE A 462 -20.71 -1.31 -3.51
N HIS A 463 -21.76 -1.77 -2.82
CA HIS A 463 -21.62 -2.65 -1.67
C HIS A 463 -21.57 -4.13 -2.09
N HIS A 464 -20.45 -4.60 -2.66
CA HIS A 464 -20.34 -5.98 -3.13
C HIS A 464 -19.02 -6.67 -2.73
N GLY A 465 -18.98 -7.28 -1.52
CA GLY A 465 -17.91 -8.20 -1.13
C GLY A 465 -17.65 -8.26 0.38
N ASN A 466 -16.50 -8.83 0.78
CA ASN A 466 -15.93 -8.78 2.15
C ASN A 466 -15.56 -7.35 2.61
N GLU A 467 -15.81 -6.36 1.74
CA GLU A 467 -15.72 -4.92 1.92
C GLU A 467 -16.78 -4.34 2.87
N ARG A 468 -17.58 -5.22 3.51
CA ARG A 468 -18.55 -4.81 4.52
C ARG A 468 -17.88 -3.92 5.56
N LYS A 469 -18.41 -2.70 5.71
CA LYS A 469 -18.11 -1.84 6.86
C LYS A 469 -18.30 -2.66 8.13
N ARG A 470 -17.47 -2.40 9.14
CA ARG A 470 -17.68 -2.92 10.48
C ARG A 470 -19.10 -2.54 10.95
N CYS A 471 -20.03 -3.48 10.90
CA CYS A 471 -21.33 -3.28 11.55
C CYS A 471 -21.05 -3.08 13.04
N LYS A 472 -21.51 -1.95 13.60
CA LYS A 472 -21.49 -1.73 15.05
C LYS A 472 -22.22 -2.91 15.67
N ASN A 473 -21.51 -3.77 16.40
CA ASN A 473 -22.17 -4.80 17.17
C ASN A 473 -23.07 -4.10 18.19
N ILE A 474 -24.33 -4.53 18.18
CA ILE A 474 -25.35 -4.31 19.20
C ILE A 474 -24.77 -4.83 20.53
N ILE A 475 -24.03 -4.00 21.25
CA ILE A 475 -23.60 -4.26 22.64
C ILE A 475 -24.16 -3.17 23.58
N ASN A 476 -24.83 -2.16 23.05
CA ASN A 476 -25.63 -1.23 23.84
C ASN A 476 -27.09 -1.38 23.44
N GLN A 477 -27.74 -2.45 23.90
CA GLN A 477 -29.16 -2.39 24.21
C GLN A 477 -29.24 -2.18 25.71
N ASP A 478 -29.93 -1.12 26.12
CA ASP A 478 -30.25 -0.86 27.51
C ASP A 478 -30.93 -2.09 28.14
N PRO A 479 -30.68 -2.44 29.41
CA PRO A 479 -31.20 -3.67 30.04
C PRO A 479 -32.72 -3.67 30.30
N SER A 480 -33.48 -2.74 29.71
CA SER A 480 -34.88 -2.50 30.04
C SER A 480 -35.81 -2.65 28.82
N GLU A 481 -35.73 -3.77 28.10
CA GLU A 481 -36.84 -4.22 27.27
C GLU A 481 -37.10 -5.71 27.50
N SER A 482 -38.30 -6.00 27.97
CA SER A 482 -38.76 -7.32 28.37
C SER A 482 -38.90 -8.25 27.16
N ILE A 483 -38.38 -9.47 27.30
CA ILE A 483 -38.42 -10.52 26.30
C ILE A 483 -39.84 -11.08 26.19
N GLY A 484 -40.59 -10.64 25.18
CA GLY A 484 -41.75 -11.35 24.66
C GLY A 484 -41.30 -12.49 23.75
N ALA A 485 -41.69 -13.72 24.07
CA ALA A 485 -41.32 -14.94 23.35
C ALA A 485 -41.57 -14.84 21.83
N LYS A 486 -40.50 -14.62 21.05
CA LYS A 486 -40.49 -14.83 19.60
C LYS A 486 -39.46 -15.91 19.27
N GLN A 487 -39.99 -16.94 18.60
CA GLN A 487 -39.30 -18.12 18.09
C GLN A 487 -37.96 -17.76 17.44
N MET A 488 -36.86 -18.37 17.92
CA MET A 488 -35.51 -18.06 17.45
C MET A 488 -35.36 -18.37 15.96
N LEU A 489 -34.90 -17.38 15.19
CA LEU A 489 -34.59 -17.56 13.77
C LEU A 489 -33.47 -18.61 13.58
N PRO A 490 -33.55 -19.48 12.55
CA PRO A 490 -32.56 -20.53 12.28
C PRO A 490 -31.11 -20.04 12.24
N LYS A 491 -30.87 -18.80 11.77
CA LYS A 491 -29.54 -18.16 11.74
C LYS A 491 -28.93 -17.93 13.13
N THR A 492 -29.76 -17.70 14.14
CA THR A 492 -29.30 -17.51 15.52
C THR A 492 -28.96 -18.86 16.14
N CYS A 493 -29.76 -19.89 15.86
CA CYS A 493 -29.47 -21.27 16.25
C CYS A 493 -28.17 -21.79 15.60
N SER A 494 -27.95 -21.55 14.30
CA SER A 494 -26.70 -21.93 13.63
C SER A 494 -25.46 -21.22 14.21
N LYS A 495 -25.59 -19.96 14.65
CA LYS A 495 -24.51 -19.24 15.34
C LYS A 495 -24.20 -19.82 16.70
N ILE A 496 -25.22 -20.18 17.48
CA ILE A 496 -25.06 -20.80 18.79
C ILE A 496 -24.41 -22.19 18.62
N VAL A 497 -24.84 -22.98 17.65
CA VAL A 497 -24.23 -24.28 17.33
C VAL A 497 -22.76 -24.12 16.90
N ALA A 498 -22.42 -23.12 16.09
CA ALA A 498 -21.04 -22.85 15.70
C ALA A 498 -20.14 -22.39 16.88
N ILE A 499 -20.70 -21.67 17.85
CA ILE A 499 -20.00 -21.27 19.07
C ILE A 499 -19.79 -22.48 19.99
N CYS A 500 -20.83 -23.31 20.19
CA CYS A 500 -20.73 -24.53 21.00
C CYS A 500 -19.78 -25.57 20.39
N LEU A 501 -19.70 -25.67 19.06
CA LEU A 501 -18.73 -26.54 18.37
C LEU A 501 -17.28 -26.04 18.50
N ARG A 502 -17.05 -24.71 18.49
CA ARG A 502 -15.72 -24.13 18.73
C ARG A 502 -15.21 -24.37 20.15
N ASP A 503 -16.08 -24.31 21.16
CA ASP A 503 -15.71 -24.61 22.55
C ASP A 503 -15.46 -26.11 22.80
N ALA A 504 -16.07 -26.99 21.99
CA ALA A 504 -15.81 -28.43 22.04
C ALA A 504 -14.43 -28.78 21.44
N ASP A 505 -14.05 -28.17 20.31
CA ASP A 505 -12.74 -28.40 19.66
C ASP A 505 -11.57 -27.72 20.41
N ALA A 506 -11.83 -26.61 21.11
CA ALA A 506 -10.82 -25.94 21.94
C ALA A 506 -10.33 -26.79 23.13
N LYS A 507 -11.11 -27.81 23.56
CA LYS A 507 -10.74 -28.71 24.66
C LYS A 507 -9.79 -29.84 24.27
N TYR A 508 -9.59 -30.13 22.98
CA TYR A 508 -8.75 -31.24 22.54
C TYR A 508 -7.36 -30.87 22.00
N ASN A 509 -6.99 -29.58 21.97
CA ASN A 509 -5.66 -29.15 21.50
C ASN A 509 -4.80 -28.39 22.53
N THR A 510 -5.21 -28.35 23.80
CA THR A 510 -4.45 -27.72 24.89
C THR A 510 -3.46 -28.66 25.60
N LEU A 511 -3.56 -29.98 25.40
CA LEU A 511 -2.67 -30.97 26.02
C LEU A 511 -1.34 -31.19 25.27
N ALA A 512 -1.21 -30.77 24.00
CA ALA A 512 0.03 -30.91 23.23
C ALA A 512 1.01 -29.71 23.38
N ARG A 513 0.64 -28.66 24.14
CA ARG A 513 1.49 -27.47 24.38
C ARG A 513 1.92 -27.27 25.83
N MET A 514 1.50 -28.13 26.76
CA MET A 514 1.76 -27.96 28.20
C MET A 514 2.91 -28.80 28.79
N HIS A 515 3.76 -29.43 27.97
CA HIS A 515 4.99 -30.07 28.45
C HIS A 515 6.23 -29.54 27.73
N ARG A 516 6.72 -28.35 28.12
CA ARG A 516 8.14 -27.95 27.97
C ARG A 516 8.48 -26.65 28.72
N TRP A 517 8.29 -26.64 30.04
CA TRP A 517 8.94 -25.68 30.93
C TRP A 517 9.22 -26.37 32.28
N ASN A 518 10.46 -26.83 32.46
CA ASN A 518 11.24 -26.72 33.69
C ASN A 518 12.54 -27.52 33.56
N ILE A 519 13.68 -26.83 33.71
CA ILE A 519 14.74 -27.09 34.69
C ILE A 519 15.66 -25.84 34.65
N PRO A 520 16.03 -25.25 35.80
CA PRO A 520 16.97 -24.14 35.87
C PRO A 520 18.41 -24.67 35.91
N THR A 521 19.33 -23.98 35.24
CA THR A 521 20.76 -24.09 35.55
C THR A 521 21.33 -22.69 35.74
N GLN A 522 21.71 -22.42 36.99
CA GLN A 522 22.63 -21.36 37.34
C GLN A 522 23.92 -21.55 36.55
N LEU A 523 24.37 -20.50 35.89
CA LEU A 523 25.77 -20.35 35.50
C LEU A 523 26.25 -19.05 36.11
N ASP A 524 27.05 -19.23 37.16
CA ASP A 524 27.78 -18.19 37.84
C ASP A 524 28.88 -17.69 36.90
N LEU A 525 28.80 -16.41 36.51
CA LEU A 525 29.82 -15.70 35.73
C LEU A 525 30.43 -14.57 36.55
N LYS A 526 30.58 -14.76 37.88
CA LYS A 526 31.57 -14.05 38.68
C LYS A 526 32.93 -14.75 38.59
N GLN A 527 33.58 -14.67 37.44
CA GLN A 527 35.04 -14.69 37.26
C GLN A 527 35.33 -14.86 35.77
N LEU A 528 35.66 -13.76 35.09
CA LEU A 528 36.67 -13.75 34.03
C LEU A 528 37.02 -12.30 33.66
N ALA A 529 38.22 -11.93 34.09
CA ALA A 529 39.11 -10.90 33.56
C ALA A 529 38.68 -9.43 33.66
N SER A 530 39.07 -8.85 34.78
CA SER A 530 39.87 -7.61 34.84
C SER A 530 40.87 -7.48 33.68
N ASN A 531 40.84 -6.34 32.97
CA ASN A 531 41.97 -5.45 32.67
C ASN A 531 41.72 -4.67 31.38
N THR A 532 41.37 -3.40 31.51
CA THR A 532 41.97 -2.31 30.72
C THR A 532 41.73 -1.00 31.46
N SER A 533 42.79 -0.53 32.10
CA SER A 533 42.88 0.79 32.70
C SER A 533 43.06 1.85 31.61
N VAL A 534 42.12 2.79 31.53
CA VAL A 534 42.42 4.18 31.14
C VAL A 534 41.72 5.05 32.18
N THR A 535 42.52 5.67 33.02
CA THR A 535 42.11 6.64 34.03
C THR A 535 41.50 7.86 33.35
N LEU A 536 40.20 8.04 33.56
CA LEU A 536 39.49 9.30 33.36
C LEU A 536 38.71 9.60 34.64
N ASP A 537 38.80 10.86 35.06
CA ASP A 537 38.42 11.39 36.37
C ASP A 537 36.97 11.03 36.79
N PHE A 538 36.81 10.52 38.02
CA PHE A 538 35.67 9.71 38.48
C PHE A 538 34.53 10.50 39.16
N THR A 539 34.43 11.82 38.97
CA THR A 539 33.28 12.59 39.50
C THR A 539 31.98 12.40 38.70
N ALA A 540 32.02 11.77 37.51
CA ALA A 540 30.85 11.51 36.66
C ALA A 540 30.12 10.17 36.93
N HIS A 541 30.62 9.32 37.84
CA HIS A 541 30.17 7.93 37.94
C HIS A 541 28.72 7.77 38.44
N ALA A 542 28.23 8.70 39.26
CA ALA A 542 26.84 8.71 39.72
C ALA A 542 25.84 9.03 38.59
N PHE A 543 26.20 9.90 37.63
CA PHE A 543 25.36 10.25 36.49
C PHE A 543 25.34 9.16 35.42
N LEU A 544 26.48 8.54 35.12
CA LEU A 544 26.57 7.47 34.11
C LEU A 544 25.82 6.19 34.53
N ALA A 545 25.71 5.91 35.83
CA ALA A 545 24.93 4.79 36.35
C ALA A 545 23.40 4.92 36.08
N THR A 546 22.90 6.14 35.82
CA THR A 546 21.46 6.41 35.60
C THR A 546 20.96 6.08 34.19
N GLY A 547 21.87 5.93 33.21
CA GLY A 547 21.51 5.73 31.80
C GLY A 547 21.31 4.28 31.36
N LYS A 548 21.45 3.33 32.28
CA LYS A 548 21.35 1.90 32.00
C LYS A 548 19.89 1.52 31.72
N VAL A 549 19.68 0.75 30.66
CA VAL A 549 18.37 0.15 30.36
C VAL A 549 18.16 -1.04 31.30
N ASN A 550 17.15 -0.97 32.16
CA ASN A 550 16.77 -1.99 33.13
C ASN A 550 15.27 -1.93 33.43
N LYS A 551 14.79 -2.67 34.43
CA LYS A 551 13.37 -2.67 34.83
C LYS A 551 12.93 -1.32 35.39
N GLU A 552 13.83 -0.57 36.02
CA GLU A 552 13.57 0.71 36.66
C GLU A 552 13.68 1.90 35.69
N ASN A 553 14.31 1.70 34.53
CA ASN A 553 14.43 2.66 33.42
C ASN A 553 14.31 1.92 32.07
N PRO A 554 13.12 1.42 31.71
CA PRO A 554 12.91 0.72 30.45
C PRO A 554 12.90 1.69 29.26
N LEU A 555 13.18 1.17 28.07
CA LEU A 555 12.92 1.87 26.81
C LEU A 555 11.40 1.92 26.59
N GLU A 556 10.86 3.11 26.33
CA GLU A 556 9.44 3.31 26.04
C GLU A 556 9.25 4.52 25.11
N PRO A 557 8.18 4.58 24.28
CA PRO A 557 7.82 5.75 23.51
C PRO A 557 7.68 7.02 24.38
N GLY A 558 8.19 8.15 23.89
CA GLY A 558 8.20 9.44 24.59
C GLY A 558 9.35 9.63 25.58
N LYS A 559 10.22 8.64 25.82
CA LYS A 559 11.49 8.87 26.52
C LYS A 559 12.55 9.45 25.58
N PHE A 560 13.48 10.17 26.18
CA PHE A 560 14.62 10.76 25.48
C PHE A 560 15.89 9.94 25.71
N ALA A 561 16.73 9.86 24.70
CA ALA A 561 18.01 9.17 24.76
C ALA A 561 19.08 9.95 23.98
N VAL A 562 20.34 9.78 24.35
CA VAL A 562 21.49 10.23 23.57
C VAL A 562 21.77 9.18 22.50
N VAL A 563 21.75 9.60 21.25
CA VAL A 563 22.01 8.77 20.08
C VAL A 563 23.30 9.22 19.42
N VAL A 564 24.20 8.26 19.19
CA VAL A 564 25.46 8.51 18.47
C VAL A 564 25.41 7.74 17.16
N LYS A 565 25.49 8.46 16.04
CA LYS A 565 25.40 7.84 14.73
C LYS A 565 26.11 8.70 13.68
N LYS A 566 26.96 8.06 12.87
CA LYS A 566 27.63 8.68 11.70
C LYS A 566 28.48 9.89 12.09
N GLY A 567 29.19 9.81 13.21
CA GLY A 567 30.09 10.83 13.72
C GLY A 567 29.37 12.02 14.36
N SER A 568 28.07 11.91 14.67
CA SER A 568 27.29 12.98 15.27
C SER A 568 26.48 12.49 16.47
N LEU A 569 26.33 13.37 17.46
CA LEU A 569 25.52 13.16 18.65
C LEU A 569 24.18 13.89 18.50
N PHE A 570 23.10 13.17 18.80
CA PHE A 570 21.73 13.68 18.78
C PHE A 570 21.05 13.39 20.11
N ILE A 571 20.11 14.25 20.50
CA ILE A 571 19.09 13.88 21.48
C ILE A 571 17.93 13.26 20.69
N GLY A 572 17.48 12.08 21.08
CA GLY A 572 16.47 11.33 20.35
C GLY A 572 15.24 11.06 21.21
N LYS A 573 14.06 11.42 20.71
CA LYS A 573 12.75 11.05 21.29
C LYS A 573 12.30 9.72 20.71
N ILE A 574 12.16 8.69 21.54
CA ILE A 574 11.72 7.36 21.13
C ILE A 574 10.26 7.46 20.67
N LEU A 575 9.98 7.01 19.44
CA LEU A 575 8.64 7.01 18.86
C LEU A 575 8.01 5.61 18.89
N GLY A 576 8.82 4.57 18.68
CA GLY A 576 8.34 3.19 18.61
C GLY A 576 9.45 2.18 18.77
N LEU A 577 9.11 1.01 19.32
CA LEU A 577 10.03 -0.07 19.63
C LEU A 577 9.58 -1.35 18.93
N PHE A 578 10.51 -2.08 18.31
CA PHE A 578 10.19 -3.30 17.56
C PHE A 578 11.08 -4.46 17.97
N CYS A 579 10.51 -5.64 18.17
CA CYS A 579 11.23 -6.90 18.39
C CYS A 579 11.09 -7.82 17.18
N PHE A 580 12.11 -8.64 16.91
CA PHE A 580 12.05 -9.60 15.82
C PHE A 580 11.49 -10.93 16.35
N ASN A 581 10.28 -11.28 15.95
CA ASN A 581 9.61 -12.53 16.30
C ASN A 581 9.08 -13.21 15.03
N ASN A 582 9.33 -14.52 14.89
CA ASN A 582 8.77 -15.35 13.80
C ASN A 582 8.93 -14.76 12.38
N GLY A 583 10.08 -14.14 12.09
CA GLY A 583 10.34 -13.53 10.78
C GLY A 583 9.70 -12.16 10.57
N ARG A 584 9.14 -11.53 11.61
CA ARG A 584 8.47 -10.22 11.56
C ARG A 584 8.98 -9.29 12.65
N HIS A 585 8.86 -7.98 12.41
CA HIS A 585 9.16 -6.94 13.38
C HIS A 585 7.88 -6.49 14.06
N ASP A 586 7.65 -6.95 15.28
CA ASP A 586 6.45 -6.69 16.06
C ASP A 586 6.66 -5.49 16.98
N TYR A 587 5.65 -4.63 17.06
CA TYR A 587 5.66 -3.48 17.98
C TYR A 587 5.57 -3.95 19.45
N ILE A 588 6.35 -3.30 20.31
CA ILE A 588 6.26 -3.47 21.77
C ILE A 588 6.12 -2.12 22.47
N LYS A 589 5.36 -2.08 23.57
CA LYS A 589 5.10 -0.86 24.33
C LYS A 589 6.32 -0.40 25.14
N GLU A 590 7.07 -1.35 25.69
CA GLU A 590 8.27 -1.07 26.48
C GLU A 590 9.24 -2.25 26.43
N SER A 591 10.52 -1.99 26.73
CA SER A 591 11.50 -3.04 26.94
C SER A 591 12.49 -2.70 28.06
N PRO A 592 12.64 -3.55 29.08
CA PRO A 592 13.66 -3.40 30.11
C PRO A 592 15.06 -3.85 29.65
N THR A 593 15.21 -4.30 28.39
CA THR A 593 16.50 -4.77 27.83
C THR A 593 16.68 -4.38 26.37
N ARG A 594 17.93 -4.21 25.92
CA ARG A 594 18.25 -3.95 24.50
C ARG A 594 18.29 -5.21 23.65
N ALA A 595 18.55 -6.38 24.25
CA ALA A 595 18.90 -7.62 23.56
C ALA A 595 17.80 -8.19 22.64
N LYS A 596 16.53 -7.97 22.96
CA LYS A 596 15.39 -8.52 22.18
C LYS A 596 14.83 -7.53 21.16
N LEU A 597 15.34 -6.31 21.14
CA LEU A 597 14.89 -5.27 20.23
C LEU A 597 15.63 -5.40 18.90
N SER A 598 14.87 -5.26 17.83
CA SER A 598 15.37 -5.18 16.46
C SER A 598 15.71 -3.74 16.11
N TYR A 599 14.69 -2.86 16.12
CA TYR A 599 14.83 -1.48 15.69
C TYR A 599 14.04 -0.52 16.57
N ILE A 600 14.41 0.75 16.48
CA ILE A 600 13.79 1.85 17.21
C ILE A 600 13.49 2.97 16.21
N HIS A 601 12.24 3.43 16.21
CA HIS A 601 11.84 4.65 15.52
C HIS A 601 12.12 5.83 16.44
N ILE A 602 12.80 6.85 15.92
CA ILE A 602 13.23 7.99 16.74
C ILE A 602 13.10 9.31 15.98
N GLN A 603 12.72 10.37 16.68
CA GLN A 603 12.86 11.75 16.23
C GLN A 603 14.15 12.32 16.81
N LEU A 604 14.99 12.92 15.99
CA LEU A 604 16.32 13.42 16.37
C LEU A 604 16.31 14.94 16.53
N PHE A 605 17.07 15.42 17.52
CA PHE A 605 17.27 16.82 17.86
C PHE A 605 18.77 17.11 17.93
N ASN A 606 19.19 18.14 17.21
CA ASN A 606 20.54 18.68 17.25
C ASN A 606 20.70 19.55 18.49
N TYR A 607 21.63 19.17 19.36
CA TYR A 607 21.96 19.93 20.56
C TYR A 607 23.26 20.69 20.35
N SER A 608 23.26 21.97 20.69
CA SER A 608 24.46 22.81 20.76
C SER A 608 24.66 23.26 22.20
N SER A 609 25.89 23.19 22.70
CA SER A 609 26.23 23.67 24.05
C SER A 609 25.97 25.18 24.23
N SER A 610 25.88 25.94 23.13
CA SER A 610 25.56 27.37 23.14
C SER A 610 24.10 27.68 23.49
N SER A 611 23.19 26.69 23.45
CA SER A 611 21.77 26.90 23.72
C SER A 611 21.21 25.86 24.69
N PRO A 612 20.30 26.25 25.60
CA PRO A 612 19.54 25.30 26.40
C PRO A 612 18.51 24.51 25.58
N ALA A 613 18.20 24.95 24.36
CA ALA A 613 17.23 24.32 23.47
C ALA A 613 17.93 23.49 22.38
N ALA A 614 17.42 22.28 22.12
CA ALA A 614 17.82 21.45 20.98
C ALA A 614 16.72 21.48 19.90
N SER A 615 17.12 21.57 18.62
CA SER A 615 16.19 21.69 17.50
C SER A 615 16.17 20.41 16.66
N GLY A 616 14.97 19.94 16.31
CA GLY A 616 14.75 18.77 15.43
C GLY A 616 14.84 19.08 13.94
N PHE A 617 15.27 20.29 13.59
CA PHE A 617 15.35 20.84 12.24
C PHE A 617 16.61 21.69 12.08
N LYS A 618 16.96 21.97 10.82
CA LYS A 618 17.94 23.00 10.47
C LYS A 618 17.25 24.37 10.47
N GLN A 619 17.91 25.41 11.01
CA GLN A 619 17.33 26.76 11.08
C GLN A 619 16.88 27.30 9.71
N THR A 620 17.54 26.89 8.63
CA THR A 620 17.18 27.25 7.25
C THR A 620 15.88 26.60 6.75
N ALA A 621 15.39 25.55 7.42
CA ALA A 621 14.22 24.79 7.01
C ALA A 621 13.46 24.20 8.23
N PRO A 622 12.65 25.01 8.93
CA PRO A 622 12.00 24.61 10.19
C PRO A 622 10.97 23.49 10.05
N ASP A 623 10.33 23.36 8.89
CA ASP A 623 9.36 22.28 8.63
C ASP A 623 10.01 20.95 8.23
N ARG A 624 11.35 20.86 8.15
CA ARG A 624 12.08 19.64 7.79
C ARG A 624 12.61 18.95 9.05
N LEU A 625 11.81 18.04 9.61
CA LEU A 625 12.15 17.35 10.85
C LEU A 625 12.98 16.09 10.61
N MET A 626 13.88 15.79 11.54
CA MET A 626 14.76 14.63 11.46
C MET A 626 14.13 13.39 12.10
N PHE A 627 13.81 12.40 11.28
CA PHE A 627 13.32 11.09 11.73
C PHE A 627 14.28 9.99 11.29
N ALA A 628 14.58 9.05 12.19
CA ALA A 628 15.49 7.96 11.89
C ALA A 628 14.94 6.61 12.37
N HIS A 629 15.23 5.59 11.55
CA HIS A 629 15.13 4.20 11.94
C HIS A 629 16.52 3.70 12.34
N ILE A 630 16.72 3.51 13.65
CA ILE A 630 18.01 3.19 14.24
C ILE A 630 18.02 1.79 14.84
N ASN A 631 19.22 1.25 15.02
CA ASN A 631 19.40 0.02 15.77
C ASN A 631 19.51 0.33 17.26
N THR A 632 19.36 -0.69 18.09
CA THR A 632 19.41 -0.56 19.56
C THR A 632 20.78 -0.17 20.10
N HIS A 633 21.86 -0.50 19.40
CA HIS A 633 23.22 -0.10 19.75
C HIS A 633 23.53 1.37 19.44
N ASP A 634 22.75 2.01 18.56
CA ASP A 634 22.91 3.46 18.27
C ASP A 634 22.47 4.32 19.47
N ILE A 635 21.69 3.74 20.40
CA ILE A 635 21.34 4.39 21.68
C ILE A 635 22.50 4.22 22.65
N HIS A 636 23.15 5.34 22.95
CA HIS A 636 24.26 5.36 23.89
C HIS A 636 23.76 5.44 25.34
N PHE A 637 22.99 6.48 25.66
CA PHE A 637 22.54 6.78 27.02
C PHE A 637 21.03 7.02 27.08
N LEU A 638 20.29 6.29 27.93
CA LEU A 638 18.85 6.50 28.10
C LEU A 638 18.59 7.49 29.24
N ILE A 639 17.91 8.61 28.97
CA ILE A 639 17.64 9.61 30.00
C ILE A 639 16.53 9.11 30.91
N ARG A 640 16.85 8.90 32.20
CA ARG A 640 15.88 8.51 33.21
C ARG A 640 14.93 9.65 33.51
N ARG A 641 13.65 9.35 33.68
CA ARG A 641 12.67 10.35 34.15
C ARG A 641 12.83 10.57 35.65
N THR A 642 13.42 11.70 36.03
CA THR A 642 13.59 12.12 37.42
C THR A 642 13.31 13.61 37.55
N THR A 643 12.86 14.04 38.73
CA THR A 643 12.58 15.45 39.02
C THR A 643 13.82 16.31 38.76
N GLY A 644 13.71 17.32 37.89
CA GLY A 644 14.81 18.21 37.53
C GLY A 644 15.72 17.75 36.38
N MET A 645 15.56 16.52 35.86
CA MET A 645 16.34 16.00 34.71
C MET A 645 15.46 15.62 33.51
N ASN A 646 14.16 15.91 33.54
CA ASN A 646 13.26 15.64 32.44
C ASN A 646 13.46 16.66 31.31
N ILE A 647 13.82 16.18 30.12
CA ILE A 647 13.72 16.98 28.89
C ILE A 647 12.24 17.26 28.64
N THR A 648 11.91 18.53 28.43
CA THR A 648 10.54 18.98 28.16
C THR A 648 10.40 19.42 26.71
N GLN A 649 9.24 19.12 26.14
CA GLN A 649 8.81 19.61 24.84
C GLN A 649 7.56 20.46 25.12
N PRO A 650 7.62 21.80 25.00
CA PRO A 650 6.53 22.68 25.43
C PRO A 650 5.26 22.45 24.62
N ASP A 651 5.43 22.28 23.32
CA ASP A 651 4.40 21.90 22.37
C ASP A 651 4.84 20.62 21.65
N PRO A 652 4.08 19.51 21.73
CA PRO A 652 4.36 18.28 20.98
C PRO A 652 4.51 18.49 19.47
N SER A 653 3.88 19.53 18.92
CA SER A 653 3.94 19.92 17.51
C SER A 653 5.21 20.71 17.15
N GLU A 654 5.85 21.34 18.13
CA GLU A 654 7.12 22.03 17.95
C GLU A 654 8.29 21.06 18.05
N ALA A 655 9.18 21.08 17.06
CA ALA A 655 10.40 20.29 17.09
C ALA A 655 11.53 20.97 17.88
N VAL A 656 11.20 21.54 19.05
CA VAL A 656 12.16 22.14 19.97
C VAL A 656 11.99 21.50 21.34
N ILE A 657 13.10 21.08 21.93
CA ILE A 657 13.14 20.50 23.27
C ILE A 657 14.05 21.31 24.18
N TRP A 658 13.71 21.39 25.45
CA TRP A 658 14.49 22.07 26.47
C TRP A 658 15.30 21.07 27.27
N VAL A 659 16.61 21.28 27.28
CA VAL A 659 17.56 20.46 28.03
C VAL A 659 17.78 21.08 29.42
N PRO A 660 17.44 20.36 30.52
CA PRO A 660 17.66 20.81 31.88
C PRO A 660 19.13 21.11 32.15
N SER A 661 19.42 22.13 32.97
CA SER A 661 20.79 22.53 33.33
C SER A 661 21.62 21.37 33.87
N ALA A 662 21.01 20.47 34.64
CA ALA A 662 21.67 19.28 35.19
C ALA A 662 22.22 18.31 34.13
N LEU A 663 21.64 18.28 32.92
CA LEU A 663 22.05 17.37 31.83
C LEU A 663 23.09 18.00 30.89
N ARG A 664 23.18 19.34 30.84
CA ARG A 664 24.00 20.05 29.83
C ARG A 664 25.50 19.72 29.93
N PRO A 665 26.15 19.70 31.11
CA PRO A 665 27.57 19.37 31.20
C PRO A 665 27.86 17.95 30.68
N MET A 666 26.98 17.00 30.99
CA MET A 666 27.11 15.62 30.53
C MET A 666 26.97 15.50 29.01
N ILE A 667 25.93 16.11 28.43
CA ILE A 667 25.72 16.06 26.98
C ILE A 667 26.84 16.80 26.24
N SER A 668 27.33 17.93 26.79
CA SER A 668 28.48 18.66 26.24
C SER A 668 29.75 17.81 26.26
N ALA A 669 30.03 17.08 27.35
CA ALA A 669 31.17 16.18 27.40
C ALA A 669 31.05 15.02 26.40
N MET A 670 29.84 14.48 26.21
CA MET A 670 29.57 13.42 25.22
C MET A 670 29.65 13.92 23.77
N SER A 671 29.55 15.24 23.54
CA SER A 671 29.64 15.85 22.20
C SER A 671 31.07 16.02 21.70
N ASP A 672 32.08 15.71 22.52
CA ASP A 672 33.49 15.75 22.13
C ASP A 672 33.75 14.77 20.95
N PRO A 673 34.37 15.22 19.85
CA PRO A 673 34.69 14.37 18.70
C PRO A 673 35.49 13.10 19.05
N LEU A 674 36.41 13.17 20.03
CA LEU A 674 37.19 12.02 20.49
C LEU A 674 36.28 11.00 21.19
N TYR A 675 35.34 11.49 22.00
CA TYR A 675 34.35 10.64 22.66
C TYR A 675 33.45 9.95 21.64
N ILE A 676 32.92 10.70 20.67
CA ILE A 676 32.08 10.16 19.59
C ILE A 676 32.82 9.08 18.80
N SER A 677 34.07 9.36 18.38
CA SER A 677 34.88 8.40 17.64
C SER A 677 35.13 7.12 18.45
N LYS A 678 35.40 7.25 19.75
CA LYS A 678 35.60 6.10 20.64
C LYS A 678 34.34 5.25 20.76
N VAL A 679 33.19 5.88 20.99
CA VAL A 679 31.89 5.20 21.07
C VAL A 679 31.57 4.45 19.77
N GLU A 680 31.80 5.05 18.60
CA GLU A 680 31.57 4.38 17.33
C GLU A 680 32.49 3.17 17.10
N GLN A 681 33.76 3.26 17.52
CA GLN A 681 34.68 2.13 17.47
C GLN A 681 34.21 1.00 18.39
N ASP A 682 33.75 1.32 19.59
CA ASP A 682 33.25 0.33 20.56
C ASP A 682 31.96 -0.34 20.05
N ILE A 683 31.06 0.41 19.41
CA ILE A 683 29.86 -0.13 18.74
C ILE A 683 30.26 -1.07 17.59
N LYS A 684 31.20 -0.67 16.74
CA LYS A 684 31.69 -1.52 15.63
C LYS A 684 32.34 -2.81 16.13
N ALA A 685 33.17 -2.73 17.17
CA ALA A 685 33.80 -3.89 17.79
C ALA A 685 32.74 -4.85 18.39
N SER A 686 31.73 -4.31 19.07
CA SER A 686 30.63 -5.10 19.61
C SER A 686 29.83 -5.82 18.51
N GLN A 687 29.54 -5.15 17.39
CA GLN A 687 28.85 -5.76 16.25
C GLN A 687 29.67 -6.87 15.56
N GLN A 688 30.99 -6.70 15.47
CA GLN A 688 31.88 -7.72 14.92
C GLN A 688 31.97 -8.95 15.83
N ALA A 689 31.91 -8.77 17.15
CA ALA A 689 31.91 -9.88 18.10
C ALA A 689 30.57 -10.65 18.19
N THR A 690 29.47 -10.08 17.65
CA THR A 690 28.15 -10.75 17.62
C THR A 690 27.82 -11.43 16.29
N LYS A 691 28.63 -11.22 15.25
CA LYS A 691 28.58 -11.97 14.00
C LYS A 691 29.50 -13.17 14.08
#